data_AF-A0A973KIW9-F1
#
_entry.id   AF-A0A973KIW9-F1
#
_cell.length_a   1.000
_cell.length_b   1.000
_cell.length_c   1.000
_cell.angle_alpha   90.00
_cell.angle_beta   90.00
_cell.angle_gamma   90.00
#
_symmetry.space_group_name_H-M   'P 1'
#
loop_
_entity.id
_entity.type
_entity.pdbx_description
1 polymer ?
#
loop_
_entity_poly.entity_id
_entity_poly.type
_entity_poly.pdbx_seq_one_letter_code
_entity_poly.pdbx_strand_id
1 'polypeptide(L)'
;MRTSEEIYHRVRWDARFDPSRFVLGVGQRDAGPKRIPLPLFVPGGDVPWHRVLFVEADGELVWDRATGVDRIDTCEAGRVRLPRRLRAPFFTARTPHVWDPAAGWRPGTATAGASGPVRVLTWNTLWDRYDGDRIDTARRRPLLLASLEAADADVIALQEAEPALLSLLLAAPWVRARYTVGTDPAGEDVAEGGLLLLSRLPVLEAAWHRLGPHKAVAALAVETATGPLVVATTHLTSDHTAGSGARRRTELARIAEGLAGVEGDVVLMGDFNDGTDGPASALGLRDAWTEAYGPGDDTPTFDPRANPLAALSSLSGRASRLDRVLLRGRPRTVAAVLRGDGPGPGGLHVSDHYGVDVVLDLAPAGVLDLPPTARTAVAWIPPEELWPPIQEVRRAYDPQVDRWPPHVNLLFGFVPESAFDQAAPLLAEAAAEVRPFPVRLEGVRAFRHREDVTVWLDPAAAGLDPWDRLRQVLHRRFPRCAGRPEGFTPHLTLGRADARVRLAPATTSVGSIVLLSRRADEPMRPRAVITLGTGHVRWLSDPPAAGARPRPAGTVTDRLAQALRPGIVHVAGSRRMGCELPGADLDLVAALPDDAGVEERVRAALPEAVRVRQVVGARVPGLRLHVSGLDVDLTVVATGHVPPAEAVSRRAGLGEAASVALSAVSDADTIRAAVGAEHGRFARLARTVKAWARAKGL
;
A
#
# COMPACT_ATOMS: atom_id res chain seq x y z
N MET A 1 -39.75 -37.15 -7.56
CA MET A 1 -39.96 -35.71 -7.79
C MET A 1 -40.18 -35.07 -6.44
N ARG A 2 -39.41 -34.04 -6.09
CA ARG A 2 -39.57 -33.28 -4.85
C ARG A 2 -40.86 -32.45 -4.87
N THR A 3 -41.32 -32.03 -3.71
CA THR A 3 -42.42 -31.06 -3.60
C THR A 3 -41.93 -29.65 -3.93
N SER A 4 -42.87 -28.73 -4.22
CA SER A 4 -42.54 -27.31 -4.43
C SER A 4 -41.87 -26.66 -3.21
N GLU A 5 -42.22 -27.12 -2.01
CA GLU A 5 -41.62 -26.66 -0.75
C GLU A 5 -40.17 -27.15 -0.60
N GLU A 6 -39.92 -28.41 -0.92
CA GLU A 6 -38.57 -28.99 -0.93
C GLU A 6 -37.66 -28.31 -1.97
N ILE A 7 -38.18 -28.03 -3.16
CA ILE A 7 -37.45 -27.26 -4.20
C ILE A 7 -37.14 -25.85 -3.71
N TYR A 8 -38.12 -25.16 -3.12
CA TYR A 8 -37.92 -23.82 -2.58
C TYR A 8 -36.81 -23.79 -1.52
N HIS A 9 -36.86 -24.70 -0.53
CA HIS A 9 -35.85 -24.76 0.51
C HIS A 9 -34.48 -25.18 -0.02
N ARG A 10 -34.45 -26.11 -0.98
CA ARG A 10 -33.21 -26.49 -1.66
C ARG A 10 -32.57 -25.28 -2.32
N VAL A 11 -33.32 -24.52 -3.12
CA VAL A 11 -32.79 -23.32 -3.79
C VAL A 11 -32.35 -22.25 -2.78
N ARG A 12 -33.10 -22.04 -1.69
CA ARG A 12 -32.80 -21.00 -0.70
C ARG A 12 -31.54 -21.27 0.12
N TRP A 13 -31.21 -22.54 0.36
CA TRP A 13 -30.18 -22.92 1.33
C TRP A 13 -28.98 -23.67 0.73
N ASP A 14 -29.11 -24.24 -0.47
CA ASP A 14 -28.01 -24.90 -1.16
C ASP A 14 -27.16 -23.86 -1.92
N ALA A 15 -25.92 -23.68 -1.46
CA ALA A 15 -24.97 -22.70 -1.99
C ALA A 15 -24.61 -22.88 -3.48
N ARG A 16 -25.02 -23.99 -4.10
CA ARG A 16 -24.86 -24.22 -5.55
C ARG A 16 -25.85 -23.42 -6.38
N PHE A 17 -26.93 -22.89 -5.80
CA PHE A 17 -27.99 -22.17 -6.52
C PHE A 17 -28.05 -20.70 -6.10
N ASP A 18 -28.40 -19.82 -7.05
CA ASP A 18 -28.69 -18.41 -6.78
C ASP A 18 -30.20 -18.20 -6.77
N PRO A 19 -30.84 -17.98 -5.59
CA PRO A 19 -32.28 -17.81 -5.48
C PRO A 19 -32.85 -16.71 -6.39
N SER A 20 -32.08 -15.68 -6.71
CA SER A 20 -32.53 -14.56 -7.56
C SER A 20 -32.79 -14.97 -9.02
N ARG A 21 -32.22 -16.10 -9.45
CA ARG A 21 -32.38 -16.64 -10.81
C ARG A 21 -33.62 -17.51 -10.96
N PHE A 22 -34.36 -17.77 -9.87
CA PHE A 22 -35.53 -18.65 -9.85
C PHE A 22 -36.84 -17.86 -9.80
N VAL A 23 -37.83 -18.36 -10.52
CA VAL A 23 -39.19 -17.83 -10.60
C VAL A 23 -40.18 -18.95 -10.31
N LEU A 24 -41.13 -18.68 -9.41
CA LEU A 24 -42.24 -19.58 -9.10
C LEU A 24 -43.44 -19.21 -9.99
N GLY A 25 -43.96 -20.18 -10.74
CA GLY A 25 -45.24 -20.08 -11.42
C GLY A 25 -46.38 -20.48 -10.48
N VAL A 26 -47.22 -19.52 -10.10
CA VAL A 26 -48.32 -19.72 -9.15
C VAL A 26 -49.67 -19.65 -9.86
N GLY A 27 -50.51 -20.66 -9.66
CA GLY A 27 -51.86 -20.70 -10.23
C GLY A 27 -52.77 -19.60 -9.66
N GLN A 28 -53.54 -18.95 -10.55
CA GLN A 28 -54.60 -18.00 -10.22
C GLN A 28 -55.96 -18.56 -10.64
N ARG A 29 -57.05 -18.08 -10.02
CA ARG A 29 -58.40 -18.39 -10.50
C ARG A 29 -58.65 -17.61 -11.79
N ASP A 30 -59.13 -18.31 -12.82
CA ASP A 30 -59.59 -17.74 -14.10
C ASP A 30 -58.55 -16.90 -14.88
N ALA A 31 -57.26 -17.13 -14.63
CA ALA A 31 -56.15 -16.49 -15.34
C ALA A 31 -54.94 -17.44 -15.47
N GLY A 32 -54.00 -17.10 -16.35
CA GLY A 32 -52.75 -17.82 -16.49
C GLY A 32 -51.87 -17.77 -15.22
N PRO A 33 -50.84 -18.63 -15.10
CA PRO A 33 -49.97 -18.65 -13.92
C PRO A 33 -49.24 -17.32 -13.71
N LYS A 34 -49.29 -16.78 -12.49
CA LYS A 34 -48.51 -15.60 -12.08
C LYS A 34 -47.08 -16.01 -11.79
N ARG A 35 -46.12 -15.32 -12.40
CA ARG A 35 -44.70 -15.50 -12.13
C ARG A 35 -44.26 -14.63 -10.95
N ILE A 36 -43.64 -15.23 -9.94
CA ILE A 36 -43.16 -14.55 -8.74
C ILE A 36 -41.68 -14.90 -8.55
N PRO A 37 -40.76 -13.92 -8.48
CA PRO A 37 -39.37 -14.19 -8.13
C PRO A 37 -39.26 -14.93 -6.80
N LEU A 38 -38.49 -16.01 -6.75
CA LEU A 38 -38.38 -16.87 -5.56
C LEU A 38 -37.99 -16.10 -4.28
N PRO A 39 -37.11 -15.07 -4.30
CA PRO A 39 -36.77 -14.31 -3.09
C PRO A 39 -37.95 -13.57 -2.47
N LEU A 40 -38.93 -13.17 -3.29
CA LEU A 40 -40.14 -12.45 -2.87
C LEU A 40 -41.27 -13.37 -2.40
N PHE A 41 -41.12 -14.69 -2.55
CA PHE A 41 -42.09 -15.65 -2.05
C PHE A 41 -41.97 -15.81 -0.54
N VAL A 42 -43.09 -15.71 0.17
CA VAL A 42 -43.16 -15.84 1.63
C VAL A 42 -43.77 -17.21 1.99
N PRO A 43 -42.98 -18.15 2.53
CA PRO A 43 -43.49 -19.44 3.01
C PRO A 43 -44.57 -19.25 4.09
N GLY A 44 -45.69 -19.96 3.95
CA GLY A 44 -46.82 -19.85 4.89
C GLY A 44 -47.64 -18.56 4.80
N GLY A 45 -47.38 -17.68 3.82
CA GLY A 45 -48.18 -16.50 3.53
C GLY A 45 -49.43 -16.79 2.68
N ASP A 46 -49.93 -15.77 1.97
CA ASP A 46 -51.19 -15.84 1.20
C ASP A 46 -51.20 -16.86 0.05
N VAL A 47 -50.03 -17.34 -0.39
CA VAL A 47 -49.89 -18.32 -1.46
C VAL A 47 -49.51 -19.69 -0.86
N PRO A 48 -50.46 -20.64 -0.76
CA PRO A 48 -50.17 -21.98 -0.28
C PRO A 48 -49.39 -22.81 -1.30
N TRP A 49 -48.56 -23.76 -0.83
CA TRP A 49 -47.67 -24.56 -1.67
C TRP A 49 -48.34 -25.30 -2.82
N HIS A 50 -49.56 -25.81 -2.62
CA HIS A 50 -50.33 -26.50 -3.66
C HIS A 50 -50.77 -25.58 -4.82
N ARG A 51 -50.50 -24.27 -4.76
CA ARG A 51 -50.69 -23.35 -5.89
C ARG A 51 -49.43 -23.11 -6.72
N VAL A 52 -48.26 -23.54 -6.28
CA VAL A 52 -47.01 -23.45 -7.06
C VAL A 52 -47.00 -24.51 -8.16
N LEU A 53 -47.31 -24.13 -9.40
CA LEU A 53 -47.44 -25.03 -10.54
C LEU A 53 -46.08 -25.45 -11.12
N PHE A 54 -45.14 -24.51 -11.24
CA PHE A 54 -43.81 -24.78 -11.77
C PHE A 54 -42.75 -23.87 -11.14
N VAL A 55 -41.47 -24.23 -11.32
CA VAL A 55 -40.30 -23.43 -11.00
C VAL A 55 -39.43 -23.33 -12.25
N GLU A 56 -39.15 -22.11 -12.68
CA GLU A 56 -38.23 -21.78 -13.78
C GLU A 56 -36.94 -21.20 -13.20
N ALA A 57 -35.80 -21.45 -13.86
CA ALA A 57 -34.56 -20.72 -13.61
C ALA A 57 -33.90 -20.36 -14.95
N ASP A 58 -33.41 -19.13 -15.10
CA ASP A 58 -32.79 -18.66 -16.36
C ASP A 58 -33.65 -18.84 -17.62
N GLY A 59 -34.98 -18.85 -17.48
CA GLY A 59 -35.91 -19.14 -18.58
C GLY A 59 -36.08 -20.63 -18.91
N GLU A 60 -35.43 -21.52 -18.16
CA GLU A 60 -35.58 -22.97 -18.28
C GLU A 60 -36.51 -23.54 -17.20
N LEU A 61 -37.34 -24.52 -17.57
CA LEU A 61 -38.23 -25.22 -16.64
C LEU A 61 -37.42 -26.22 -15.80
N VAL A 62 -37.32 -25.96 -14.49
CA VAL A 62 -36.51 -26.77 -13.55
C VAL A 62 -37.37 -27.77 -12.78
N TRP A 63 -38.61 -27.40 -12.48
CA TRP A 63 -39.56 -28.26 -11.79
C TRP A 63 -40.97 -27.95 -12.27
N ASP A 64 -41.81 -28.97 -12.53
CA ASP A 64 -43.19 -28.77 -12.97
C ASP A 64 -44.13 -29.83 -12.44
N ARG A 65 -45.16 -29.38 -11.71
CA ARG A 65 -46.11 -30.25 -11.01
C ARG A 65 -46.91 -31.15 -11.93
N ALA A 66 -47.33 -30.65 -13.09
CA ALA A 66 -48.27 -31.35 -13.95
C ALA A 66 -47.58 -32.49 -14.72
N THR A 67 -46.35 -32.25 -15.16
CA THR A 67 -45.54 -33.18 -15.97
C THR A 67 -44.62 -34.06 -15.12
N GLY A 68 -44.43 -33.73 -13.83
CA GLY A 68 -43.54 -34.48 -12.95
C GLY A 68 -42.05 -34.17 -13.15
N VAL A 69 -41.72 -33.13 -13.92
CA VAL A 69 -40.33 -32.71 -14.18
C VAL A 69 -39.68 -32.22 -12.89
N ASP A 70 -38.48 -32.73 -12.61
CA ASP A 70 -37.60 -32.30 -11.52
C ASP A 70 -36.14 -32.45 -11.98
N ARG A 71 -35.54 -31.33 -12.39
CA ARG A 71 -34.19 -31.29 -12.97
C ARG A 71 -33.21 -30.50 -12.12
N ILE A 72 -33.58 -30.10 -10.90
CA ILE A 72 -32.79 -29.18 -10.08
C ILE A 72 -31.35 -29.67 -9.82
N ASP A 73 -31.08 -30.98 -9.75
CA ASP A 73 -29.70 -31.50 -9.60
C ASP A 73 -28.97 -31.77 -10.92
N THR A 74 -29.66 -31.74 -12.06
CA THR A 74 -29.09 -32.06 -13.38
C THR A 74 -29.03 -30.87 -14.33
N CYS A 75 -29.83 -29.81 -14.11
CA CYS A 75 -29.75 -28.57 -14.88
C CYS A 75 -28.65 -27.65 -14.34
N GLU A 76 -28.03 -26.90 -15.26
CA GLU A 76 -27.11 -25.81 -14.93
C GLU A 76 -27.86 -24.49 -14.67
N ALA A 77 -29.13 -24.43 -15.07
CA ALA A 77 -30.02 -23.30 -14.84
C ALA A 77 -30.15 -23.00 -13.33
N GLY A 78 -30.01 -21.73 -12.96
CA GLY A 78 -30.06 -21.26 -11.59
C GLY A 78 -28.82 -21.57 -10.76
N ARG A 79 -27.79 -22.24 -11.30
CA ARG A 79 -26.54 -22.48 -10.58
C ARG A 79 -25.69 -21.24 -10.44
N VAL A 80 -24.95 -21.19 -9.35
CA VAL A 80 -23.94 -20.17 -9.04
C VAL A 80 -22.72 -20.43 -9.92
N ARG A 81 -22.54 -19.64 -11.00
CA ARG A 81 -21.39 -19.76 -11.91
C ARG A 81 -20.10 -19.19 -11.30
N LEU A 82 -20.24 -18.20 -10.41
CA LEU A 82 -19.21 -17.64 -9.54
C LEU A 82 -19.84 -17.41 -8.16
N PRO A 83 -19.22 -17.87 -7.06
CA PRO A 83 -19.85 -17.79 -5.76
C PRO A 83 -19.89 -16.33 -5.29
N ARG A 84 -21.11 -15.83 -5.04
CA ARG A 84 -21.41 -14.43 -4.69
C ARG A 84 -20.45 -13.87 -3.64
N ARG A 85 -20.09 -12.59 -3.68
CA ARG A 85 -19.28 -11.96 -2.62
C ARG A 85 -20.16 -11.58 -1.42
N LEU A 86 -21.40 -11.19 -1.68
CA LEU A 86 -22.37 -10.79 -0.66
C LEU A 86 -23.34 -11.95 -0.41
N ARG A 87 -22.91 -12.93 0.39
CA ARG A 87 -23.63 -14.19 0.61
C ARG A 87 -24.56 -14.18 1.83
N ALA A 88 -25.62 -14.98 1.74
CA ALA A 88 -26.42 -15.41 2.89
C ALA A 88 -25.56 -16.23 3.89
N PRO A 89 -25.95 -16.31 5.18
CA PRO A 89 -27.17 -15.76 5.77
C PRO A 89 -27.08 -14.28 6.14
N PHE A 90 -25.87 -13.69 6.13
CA PHE A 90 -25.71 -12.30 6.51
C PHE A 90 -26.35 -11.37 5.48
N PHE A 91 -25.92 -11.46 4.22
CA PHE A 91 -26.45 -10.59 3.16
C PHE A 91 -27.69 -11.19 2.51
N THR A 92 -28.77 -10.41 2.45
CA THR A 92 -29.92 -10.68 1.59
C THR A 92 -29.73 -9.95 0.26
N ALA A 93 -29.86 -10.67 -0.85
CA ALA A 93 -29.76 -10.11 -2.20
C ALA A 93 -30.68 -8.90 -2.40
N ARG A 94 -30.19 -7.91 -3.16
CA ARG A 94 -30.98 -6.81 -3.73
C ARG A 94 -30.72 -6.70 -5.22
N THR A 95 -31.69 -6.10 -5.91
CA THR A 95 -31.63 -5.86 -7.35
C THR A 95 -31.23 -4.41 -7.58
N PRO A 96 -30.04 -4.15 -8.16
CA PRO A 96 -29.66 -2.79 -8.54
C PRO A 96 -30.52 -2.29 -9.71
N HIS A 97 -30.72 -0.98 -9.79
CA HIS A 97 -31.54 -0.34 -10.81
C HIS A 97 -30.77 0.73 -11.58
N VAL A 98 -31.02 0.82 -12.88
CA VAL A 98 -30.50 1.85 -13.79
C VAL A 98 -31.65 2.55 -14.48
N TRP A 99 -31.42 3.80 -14.90
CA TRP A 99 -32.39 4.55 -15.67
C TRP A 99 -32.35 4.19 -17.15
N ASP A 100 -33.52 3.99 -17.73
CA ASP A 100 -33.75 3.83 -19.16
C ASP A 100 -34.66 4.96 -19.66
N PRO A 101 -34.29 5.70 -20.72
CA PRO A 101 -35.13 6.78 -21.23
C PRO A 101 -36.52 6.35 -21.68
N ALA A 102 -36.70 5.09 -22.10
CA ALA A 102 -37.98 4.57 -22.58
C ALA A 102 -38.77 3.84 -21.48
N ALA A 103 -38.09 3.13 -20.58
CA ALA A 103 -38.72 2.27 -19.57
C ALA A 103 -38.65 2.83 -18.13
N GLY A 104 -37.96 3.93 -17.91
CA GLY A 104 -37.70 4.48 -16.58
C GLY A 104 -36.69 3.65 -15.78
N TRP A 105 -36.77 3.69 -14.46
CA TRP A 105 -35.91 2.88 -13.58
C TRP A 105 -36.23 1.39 -13.74
N ARG A 106 -35.23 0.59 -14.10
CA ARG A 106 -35.37 -0.86 -14.30
C ARG A 106 -34.20 -1.64 -13.70
N PRO A 107 -34.38 -2.93 -13.37
CA PRO A 107 -33.29 -3.80 -12.96
C PRO A 107 -32.13 -3.77 -13.95
N GLY A 108 -30.92 -3.54 -13.46
CA GLY A 108 -29.72 -3.49 -14.28
C GLY A 108 -28.54 -2.86 -13.58
N THR A 109 -27.43 -2.74 -14.32
CA THR A 109 -26.17 -2.18 -13.83
C THR A 109 -25.54 -1.32 -14.91
N ALA A 110 -24.83 -0.27 -14.51
CA ALA A 110 -24.06 0.56 -15.43
C ALA A 110 -22.97 -0.28 -16.11
N THR A 111 -22.71 0.00 -17.39
CA THR A 111 -21.76 -0.76 -18.22
C THR A 111 -20.37 -0.13 -18.28
N ALA A 112 -20.20 1.12 -17.82
CA ALA A 112 -18.93 1.82 -17.90
C ALA A 112 -18.06 1.49 -16.67
N GLY A 113 -16.89 0.87 -16.90
CA GLY A 113 -15.90 0.65 -15.85
C GLY A 113 -15.09 1.92 -15.56
N ALA A 114 -14.63 2.10 -14.32
CA ALA A 114 -13.68 3.16 -14.00
C ALA A 114 -12.25 2.78 -14.38
N SER A 115 -11.47 3.79 -14.81
CA SER A 115 -10.02 3.73 -14.92
C SER A 115 -9.40 4.70 -13.92
N GLY A 116 -8.55 4.20 -13.01
CA GLY A 116 -7.81 5.04 -12.05
C GLY A 116 -8.31 4.94 -10.60
N PRO A 117 -7.96 5.93 -9.75
CA PRO A 117 -8.40 5.98 -8.35
C PRO A 117 -9.92 5.99 -8.23
N VAL A 118 -10.44 5.38 -7.16
CA VAL A 118 -11.88 5.33 -6.89
C VAL A 118 -12.24 6.37 -5.84
N ARG A 119 -13.20 7.24 -6.16
CA ARG A 119 -13.70 8.27 -5.25
C ARG A 119 -14.97 7.79 -4.55
N VAL A 120 -14.96 7.81 -3.22
CA VAL A 120 -16.11 7.43 -2.39
C VAL A 120 -16.55 8.61 -1.54
N LEU A 121 -17.85 8.79 -1.37
CA LEU A 121 -18.45 9.83 -0.53
C LEU A 121 -19.44 9.20 0.43
N THR A 122 -19.34 9.53 1.72
CA THR A 122 -20.40 9.24 2.69
C THR A 122 -20.97 10.52 3.30
N TRP A 123 -22.29 10.57 3.51
CA TRP A 123 -22.94 11.73 4.12
C TRP A 123 -24.24 11.35 4.85
N ASN A 124 -24.33 11.63 6.15
CA ASN A 124 -25.60 11.65 6.87
C ASN A 124 -26.38 12.92 6.47
N THR A 125 -27.61 12.76 5.95
CA THR A 125 -28.35 13.81 5.24
C THR A 125 -29.39 14.56 6.09
N LEU A 126 -29.45 14.28 7.39
CA LEU A 126 -30.38 14.84 8.38
C LEU A 126 -31.85 14.50 8.09
N TRP A 127 -32.41 13.64 8.93
CA TRP A 127 -33.79 13.15 8.86
C TRP A 127 -34.81 14.23 9.25
N ASP A 128 -35.84 14.44 8.42
CA ASP A 128 -36.94 15.38 8.72
C ASP A 128 -37.83 14.97 9.90
N ARG A 129 -37.64 13.77 10.44
CA ARG A 129 -38.50 13.18 11.49
C ARG A 129 -38.45 13.97 12.80
N TYR A 130 -37.36 14.68 13.05
CA TYR A 130 -37.13 15.47 14.26
C TYR A 130 -36.93 16.93 13.84
N ASP A 131 -37.65 17.85 14.49
CA ASP A 131 -37.50 19.30 14.26
C ASP A 131 -37.66 19.76 12.80
N GLY A 132 -38.52 19.08 12.00
CA GLY A 132 -38.70 19.36 10.57
C GLY A 132 -39.06 20.82 10.22
N ASP A 133 -39.69 21.54 11.14
CA ASP A 133 -40.02 22.96 11.04
C ASP A 133 -38.82 23.89 11.24
N ARG A 134 -37.70 23.38 11.75
CA ARG A 134 -36.50 24.16 12.14
C ARG A 134 -35.28 23.90 11.27
N ILE A 135 -35.36 22.94 10.36
CA ILE A 135 -34.21 22.50 9.56
C ILE A 135 -34.28 22.94 8.08
N ASP A 136 -35.29 23.67 7.62
CA ASP A 136 -35.33 24.24 6.25
C ASP A 136 -35.12 23.22 5.10
N THR A 137 -35.65 21.99 5.22
CA THR A 137 -35.37 20.89 4.28
C THR A 137 -35.59 21.23 2.82
N ALA A 138 -36.67 21.94 2.48
CA ALA A 138 -36.98 22.32 1.10
C ALA A 138 -35.88 23.17 0.46
N ARG A 139 -35.15 23.97 1.27
CA ARG A 139 -34.01 24.78 0.82
C ARG A 139 -32.70 23.99 0.85
N ARG A 140 -32.51 23.06 1.80
CA ARG A 140 -31.29 22.25 1.92
C ARG A 140 -31.15 21.16 0.87
N ARG A 141 -32.24 20.42 0.55
CA ARG A 141 -32.16 19.26 -0.37
C ARG A 141 -31.60 19.64 -1.76
N PRO A 142 -31.97 20.77 -2.38
CA PRO A 142 -31.30 21.22 -3.62
C PRO A 142 -29.79 21.46 -3.45
N LEU A 143 -29.36 22.03 -2.32
CA LEU A 143 -27.93 22.24 -2.00
C LEU A 143 -27.20 20.91 -1.80
N LEU A 144 -27.86 19.93 -1.18
CA LEU A 144 -27.35 18.55 -1.07
C LEU A 144 -27.14 17.95 -2.46
N LEU A 145 -28.16 17.98 -3.33
CA LEU A 145 -28.08 17.42 -4.68
C LEU A 145 -26.93 18.06 -5.49
N ALA A 146 -26.80 19.39 -5.42
CA ALA A 146 -25.70 20.11 -6.08
C ALA A 146 -24.33 19.72 -5.51
N SER A 147 -24.22 19.54 -4.19
CA SER A 147 -22.96 19.13 -3.54
C SER A 147 -22.59 17.68 -3.90
N LEU A 148 -23.57 16.78 -3.96
CA LEU A 148 -23.37 15.39 -4.39
C LEU A 148 -22.93 15.32 -5.85
N GLU A 149 -23.53 16.12 -6.73
CA GLU A 149 -23.13 16.22 -8.13
C GLU A 149 -21.71 16.75 -8.28
N ALA A 150 -21.37 17.84 -7.57
CA ALA A 150 -20.05 18.46 -7.62
C ALA A 150 -18.94 17.61 -7.00
N ALA A 151 -19.27 16.72 -6.06
CA ALA A 151 -18.31 15.78 -5.49
C ALA A 151 -17.81 14.77 -6.54
N ASP A 152 -18.61 14.51 -7.58
CA ASP A 152 -18.29 13.60 -8.68
C ASP A 152 -17.74 12.24 -8.21
N ALA A 153 -18.35 11.69 -7.15
CA ALA A 153 -17.92 10.45 -6.52
C ALA A 153 -18.35 9.22 -7.33
N ASP A 154 -17.49 8.19 -7.38
CA ASP A 154 -17.80 6.92 -8.02
C ASP A 154 -18.84 6.11 -7.24
N VAL A 155 -18.77 6.16 -5.91
CA VAL A 155 -19.78 5.57 -5.02
C VAL A 155 -20.20 6.59 -3.97
N ILE A 156 -21.52 6.80 -3.85
CA ILE A 156 -22.13 7.69 -2.86
C ILE A 156 -22.91 6.83 -1.87
N ALA A 157 -22.63 7.01 -0.57
CA ALA A 157 -23.30 6.39 0.56
C ALA A 157 -24.04 7.45 1.37
N LEU A 158 -25.36 7.35 1.47
CA LEU A 158 -26.17 8.28 2.24
C LEU A 158 -26.79 7.57 3.44
N GLN A 159 -26.78 8.28 4.58
CA GLN A 159 -27.49 7.90 5.80
C GLN A 159 -28.62 8.89 6.07
N GLU A 160 -29.63 8.44 6.83
CA GLU A 160 -30.87 9.18 7.06
C GLU A 160 -31.59 9.55 5.74
N ALA A 161 -31.39 8.73 4.71
CA ALA A 161 -32.03 8.93 3.42
C ALA A 161 -33.53 8.61 3.51
N GLU A 162 -34.38 9.55 3.10
CA GLU A 162 -35.83 9.39 3.10
C GLU A 162 -36.39 9.14 1.70
N PRO A 163 -37.60 8.53 1.56
CA PRO A 163 -38.26 8.36 0.27
C PRO A 163 -38.41 9.65 -0.55
N ALA A 164 -38.60 10.80 0.12
CA ALA A 164 -38.67 12.09 -0.54
C ALA A 164 -37.31 12.54 -1.12
N LEU A 165 -36.20 12.30 -0.41
CA LEU A 165 -34.85 12.55 -0.93
C LEU A 165 -34.52 11.58 -2.07
N LEU A 166 -34.86 10.30 -1.92
CA LEU A 166 -34.72 9.31 -2.98
C LEU A 166 -35.45 9.77 -4.26
N SER A 167 -36.68 10.25 -4.14
CA SER A 167 -37.46 10.76 -5.28
C SER A 167 -36.77 11.92 -6.01
N LEU A 168 -36.14 12.84 -5.27
CA LEU A 168 -35.37 13.94 -5.86
C LEU A 168 -34.12 13.43 -6.59
N LEU A 169 -33.38 12.49 -5.99
CA LEU A 169 -32.21 11.87 -6.61
C LEU A 169 -32.59 11.09 -7.88
N LEU A 170 -33.66 10.30 -7.84
CA LEU A 170 -34.17 9.55 -9.00
C LEU A 170 -34.67 10.45 -10.13
N ALA A 171 -34.99 11.72 -9.84
CA ALA A 171 -35.36 12.73 -10.83
C ALA A 171 -34.15 13.51 -11.37
N ALA A 172 -33.02 13.51 -10.67
CA ALA A 172 -31.85 14.29 -11.03
C ALA A 172 -31.22 13.79 -12.35
N PRO A 173 -30.96 14.69 -13.33
CA PRO A 173 -30.37 14.29 -14.61
C PRO A 173 -29.04 13.55 -14.48
N TRP A 174 -28.15 14.00 -13.58
CA TRP A 174 -26.84 13.39 -13.39
C TRP A 174 -26.91 11.98 -12.78
N VAL A 175 -27.91 11.70 -11.93
CA VAL A 175 -28.15 10.36 -11.37
C VAL A 175 -28.64 9.44 -12.49
N ARG A 176 -29.69 9.86 -13.22
CA ARG A 176 -30.24 9.09 -14.35
C ARG A 176 -29.20 8.79 -15.42
N ALA A 177 -28.29 9.71 -15.68
CA ALA A 177 -27.28 9.55 -16.72
C ALA A 177 -26.13 8.61 -16.33
N ARG A 178 -25.76 8.54 -15.03
CA ARG A 178 -24.47 7.96 -14.63
C ARG A 178 -24.52 6.96 -13.48
N TYR A 179 -25.61 6.86 -12.73
CA TYR A 179 -25.63 6.09 -11.49
C TYR A 179 -26.58 4.90 -11.53
N THR A 180 -26.09 3.79 -10.98
CA THR A 180 -26.86 2.63 -10.57
C THR A 180 -27.31 2.83 -9.12
N VAL A 181 -28.60 2.61 -8.84
CA VAL A 181 -29.18 2.62 -7.50
C VAL A 181 -29.03 1.22 -6.89
N GLY A 182 -28.45 1.13 -5.70
CA GLY A 182 -28.10 -0.14 -5.05
C GLY A 182 -29.27 -0.95 -4.50
N THR A 183 -30.51 -0.49 -4.67
CA THR A 183 -31.73 -1.18 -4.25
C THR A 183 -32.86 -0.91 -5.24
N ASP A 184 -34.02 -1.53 -5.02
CA ASP A 184 -35.27 -1.23 -5.72
C ASP A 184 -35.79 0.16 -5.31
N PRO A 185 -35.89 1.13 -6.25
CA PRO A 185 -36.45 2.45 -5.98
C PRO A 185 -37.87 2.44 -5.45
N ALA A 186 -38.66 1.41 -5.75
CA ALA A 186 -40.03 1.23 -5.26
C ALA A 186 -40.10 0.34 -3.99
N GLY A 187 -38.96 -0.19 -3.54
CA GLY A 187 -38.86 -1.02 -2.35
C GLY A 187 -38.86 -0.23 -1.04
N GLU A 188 -38.93 -0.96 0.07
CA GLU A 188 -39.01 -0.36 1.41
C GLU A 188 -37.65 -0.14 2.08
N ASP A 189 -36.53 -0.64 1.51
CA ASP A 189 -35.21 -0.61 2.14
C ASP A 189 -34.78 0.79 2.64
N VAL A 190 -35.02 1.83 1.83
CA VAL A 190 -34.69 3.22 2.19
C VAL A 190 -35.59 3.72 3.31
N ALA A 191 -36.89 3.42 3.25
CA ALA A 191 -37.83 3.80 4.31
C ALA A 191 -37.55 3.04 5.62
N GLU A 192 -37.15 1.77 5.55
CA GLU A 192 -36.85 0.95 6.70
C GLU A 192 -35.52 1.32 7.35
N GLY A 193 -34.44 1.41 6.57
CA GLY A 193 -33.08 1.52 7.07
C GLY A 193 -32.43 2.90 6.95
N GLY A 194 -32.99 3.81 6.15
CA GLY A 194 -32.41 5.14 5.91
C GLY A 194 -31.06 5.11 5.20
N LEU A 195 -30.75 4.03 4.46
CA LEU A 195 -29.47 3.85 3.77
C LEU A 195 -29.66 3.81 2.26
N LEU A 196 -28.80 4.53 1.54
CA LEU A 196 -28.80 4.52 0.07
C LEU A 196 -27.36 4.45 -0.46
N LEU A 197 -27.13 3.54 -1.41
CA LEU A 197 -25.88 3.48 -2.19
C LEU A 197 -26.18 3.78 -3.66
N LEU A 198 -25.40 4.69 -4.24
CA LEU A 198 -25.39 4.98 -5.67
C LEU A 198 -23.98 4.70 -6.21
N SER A 199 -23.87 4.05 -7.38
CA SER A 199 -22.58 3.71 -7.99
C SER A 199 -22.53 4.08 -9.47
N ARG A 200 -21.47 4.77 -9.90
CA ARG A 200 -21.10 4.88 -11.32
C ARG A 200 -20.37 3.65 -11.83
N LEU A 201 -19.72 2.93 -10.92
CA LEU A 201 -19.03 1.68 -11.21
C LEU A 201 -20.05 0.58 -11.51
N PRO A 202 -19.72 -0.40 -12.38
CA PRO A 202 -20.58 -1.54 -12.63
C PRO A 202 -20.83 -2.30 -11.33
N VAL A 203 -22.09 -2.34 -10.90
CA VAL A 203 -22.53 -3.14 -9.75
C VAL A 203 -22.64 -4.59 -10.19
N LEU A 204 -21.83 -5.45 -9.59
CA LEU A 204 -21.85 -6.91 -9.77
C LEU A 204 -22.91 -7.54 -8.87
N GLU A 205 -23.01 -7.07 -7.62
CA GLU A 205 -23.97 -7.56 -6.64
C GLU A 205 -24.45 -6.41 -5.76
N ALA A 206 -25.73 -6.45 -5.39
CA ALA A 206 -26.26 -5.63 -4.31
C ALA A 206 -26.84 -6.52 -3.21
N ALA A 207 -26.72 -6.05 -1.97
CA ALA A 207 -27.27 -6.74 -0.83
C ALA A 207 -27.57 -5.81 0.35
N TRP A 208 -28.35 -6.35 1.28
CA TRP A 208 -28.78 -5.64 2.47
C TRP A 208 -28.85 -6.59 3.67
N HIS A 209 -28.56 -6.08 4.86
CA HIS A 209 -28.66 -6.80 6.12
C HIS A 209 -29.29 -5.92 7.20
N ARG A 210 -30.25 -6.48 7.94
CA ARG A 210 -30.87 -5.80 9.09
C ARG A 210 -30.10 -6.05 10.37
N LEU A 211 -29.58 -4.99 10.99
CA LEU A 211 -28.96 -5.04 12.32
C LEU A 211 -30.01 -4.93 13.44
N GLY A 212 -31.04 -4.11 13.22
CA GLY A 212 -32.12 -3.85 14.16
C GLY A 212 -33.20 -2.95 13.57
N PRO A 213 -34.16 -2.46 14.37
CA PRO A 213 -35.14 -1.47 13.93
C PRO A 213 -34.42 -0.22 13.41
N HIS A 214 -34.66 0.15 12.15
CA HIS A 214 -34.01 1.28 11.48
C HIS A 214 -32.48 1.25 11.43
N LYS A 215 -31.85 0.08 11.63
CA LYS A 215 -30.40 -0.09 11.62
C LYS A 215 -30.03 -1.24 10.68
N ALA A 216 -29.17 -0.97 9.73
CA ALA A 216 -28.86 -1.89 8.64
C ALA A 216 -27.44 -1.72 8.10
N VAL A 217 -27.08 -2.62 7.19
CA VAL A 217 -25.93 -2.52 6.30
C VAL A 217 -26.45 -2.68 4.86
N ALA A 218 -26.25 -1.69 4.02
CA ALA A 218 -26.41 -1.82 2.57
C ALA A 218 -25.04 -2.02 1.94
N ALA A 219 -24.91 -2.89 0.94
CA ALA A 219 -23.63 -3.20 0.32
C ALA A 219 -23.75 -3.41 -1.19
N LEU A 220 -22.71 -2.99 -1.91
CA LEU A 220 -22.49 -3.25 -3.33
C LEU A 220 -21.15 -3.95 -3.51
N ALA A 221 -21.10 -4.99 -4.34
CA ALA A 221 -19.86 -5.41 -4.97
C ALA A 221 -19.77 -4.70 -6.33
N VAL A 222 -18.75 -3.87 -6.52
CA VAL A 222 -18.56 -3.08 -7.74
C VAL A 222 -17.30 -3.55 -8.47
N GLU A 223 -17.31 -3.49 -9.80
CA GLU A 223 -16.15 -3.79 -10.62
C GLU A 223 -15.25 -2.55 -10.74
N THR A 224 -13.94 -2.75 -10.61
CA THR A 224 -12.94 -1.68 -10.74
C THR A 224 -11.86 -2.09 -11.74
N ALA A 225 -11.00 -1.17 -12.16
CA ALA A 225 -9.89 -1.50 -13.06
C ALA A 225 -8.97 -2.63 -12.53
N THR A 226 -8.90 -2.81 -11.21
CA THR A 226 -8.05 -3.81 -10.56
C THR A 226 -8.83 -5.00 -10.00
N GLY A 227 -10.13 -5.12 -10.30
CA GLY A 227 -11.00 -6.20 -9.86
C GLY A 227 -12.08 -5.75 -8.85
N PRO A 228 -12.87 -6.68 -8.31
CA PRO A 228 -14.02 -6.34 -7.49
C PRO A 228 -13.66 -5.67 -6.16
N LEU A 229 -14.44 -4.64 -5.80
CA LEU A 229 -14.41 -3.94 -4.53
C LEU A 229 -15.78 -4.05 -3.85
N VAL A 230 -15.83 -4.44 -2.57
CA VAL A 230 -17.08 -4.36 -1.81
C VAL A 230 -17.16 -3.02 -1.10
N VAL A 231 -18.24 -2.29 -1.35
CA VAL A 231 -18.53 -1.00 -0.73
C VAL A 231 -19.82 -1.12 0.08
N ALA A 232 -19.75 -0.86 1.38
CA ALA A 232 -20.88 -0.96 2.30
C ALA A 232 -21.11 0.35 3.04
N THR A 233 -22.37 0.62 3.37
CA THR A 233 -22.78 1.73 4.23
C THR A 233 -23.52 1.25 5.46
N THR A 234 -23.35 1.94 6.58
CA THR A 234 -24.13 1.73 7.80
C THR A 234 -24.42 3.05 8.51
N HIS A 235 -25.39 3.03 9.42
CA HIS A 235 -25.68 4.12 10.34
C HIS A 235 -25.95 3.50 11.71
N LEU A 236 -25.02 3.61 12.66
CA LEU A 236 -25.10 2.95 13.97
C LEU A 236 -26.00 3.71 14.95
N THR A 237 -26.32 3.09 16.08
CA THR A 237 -27.19 3.69 17.10
C THR A 237 -26.61 5.01 17.65
N SER A 238 -27.41 6.08 17.60
CA SER A 238 -27.07 7.41 18.12
C SER A 238 -27.15 7.52 19.63
N ASP A 239 -26.52 8.55 20.20
CA ASP A 239 -26.49 8.79 21.65
C ASP A 239 -27.82 9.25 22.26
N HIS A 240 -28.83 9.56 21.42
CA HIS A 240 -30.21 9.77 21.86
C HIS A 240 -30.88 8.49 22.36
N THR A 241 -30.33 7.32 22.03
CA THR A 241 -30.89 6.03 22.46
C THR A 241 -30.28 5.58 23.79
N ALA A 242 -31.12 5.21 24.76
CA ALA A 242 -30.65 4.65 26.02
C ALA A 242 -29.76 3.41 25.80
N GLY A 243 -28.57 3.41 26.41
CA GLY A 243 -27.59 2.35 26.27
C GLY A 243 -26.90 2.31 24.89
N SER A 244 -26.87 3.43 24.14
CA SER A 244 -26.30 3.55 22.79
C SER A 244 -24.95 2.85 22.63
N GLY A 245 -24.00 3.09 23.53
CA GLY A 245 -22.66 2.49 23.45
C GLY A 245 -22.64 0.96 23.50
N ALA A 246 -23.54 0.33 24.26
CA ALA A 246 -23.65 -1.14 24.29
C ALA A 246 -24.29 -1.66 22.99
N ARG A 247 -25.30 -0.97 22.48
CA ARG A 247 -25.96 -1.30 21.20
C ARG A 247 -24.98 -1.19 20.03
N ARG A 248 -24.21 -0.10 19.94
CA ARG A 248 -23.15 0.07 18.93
C ARG A 248 -22.13 -1.06 18.94
N ARG A 249 -21.69 -1.51 20.13
CA ARG A 249 -20.79 -2.68 20.23
C ARG A 249 -21.42 -3.95 19.66
N THR A 250 -22.69 -4.20 19.92
CA THR A 250 -23.41 -5.35 19.33
C THR A 250 -23.57 -5.22 17.82
N GLU A 251 -23.88 -4.02 17.32
CA GLU A 251 -23.97 -3.73 15.89
C GLU A 251 -22.63 -3.95 15.19
N LEU A 252 -21.54 -3.40 15.73
CA LEU A 252 -20.18 -3.59 15.22
C LEU A 252 -19.76 -5.07 15.22
N ALA A 253 -20.09 -5.84 16.27
CA ALA A 253 -19.81 -7.27 16.32
C ALA A 253 -20.54 -8.05 15.22
N ARG A 254 -21.80 -7.72 14.94
CA ARG A 254 -22.56 -8.31 13.83
C ARG A 254 -21.98 -7.92 12.47
N ILE A 255 -21.58 -6.66 12.29
CA ILE A 255 -20.91 -6.21 11.08
C ILE A 255 -19.59 -6.97 10.89
N ALA A 256 -18.80 -7.15 11.95
CA ALA A 256 -17.54 -7.93 11.90
C ALA A 256 -17.78 -9.37 11.45
N GLU A 257 -18.79 -10.03 12.00
CA GLU A 257 -19.20 -11.39 11.61
C GLU A 257 -19.59 -11.45 10.12
N GLY A 258 -20.41 -10.51 9.65
CA GLY A 258 -20.80 -10.43 8.25
C GLY A 258 -19.63 -10.17 7.30
N LEU A 259 -18.75 -9.25 7.66
CA LEU A 259 -17.57 -8.90 6.85
C LEU A 259 -16.50 -9.99 6.86
N ALA A 260 -16.43 -10.86 7.87
CA ALA A 260 -15.52 -12.00 7.89
C ALA A 260 -15.79 -12.98 6.73
N GLY A 261 -17.06 -13.11 6.32
CA GLY A 261 -17.46 -13.93 5.17
C GLY A 261 -17.27 -13.28 3.79
N VAL A 262 -16.88 -12.00 3.75
CA VAL A 262 -16.63 -11.29 2.49
C VAL A 262 -15.15 -11.43 2.13
N GLU A 263 -14.85 -12.01 0.98
CA GLU A 263 -13.49 -12.13 0.47
C GLU A 263 -13.04 -10.87 -0.29
N GLY A 264 -11.81 -10.43 -0.04
CA GLY A 264 -11.17 -9.34 -0.78
C GLY A 264 -11.32 -7.96 -0.14
N ASP A 265 -11.26 -6.94 -0.99
CA ASP A 265 -11.23 -5.53 -0.60
C ASP A 265 -12.59 -5.05 -0.12
N VAL A 266 -12.58 -4.26 0.96
CA VAL A 266 -13.80 -3.67 1.54
C VAL A 266 -13.58 -2.20 1.84
N VAL A 267 -14.57 -1.38 1.50
CA VAL A 267 -14.78 -0.03 2.01
C VAL A 267 -16.08 -0.04 2.79
N LEU A 268 -16.03 0.14 4.11
CA LEU A 268 -17.21 0.35 4.94
C LEU A 268 -17.25 1.82 5.34
N MET A 269 -18.31 2.53 4.99
CA MET A 269 -18.45 3.95 5.28
C MET A 269 -19.81 4.30 5.91
N GLY A 270 -19.93 5.48 6.49
CA GLY A 270 -21.18 5.93 7.10
C GLY A 270 -20.98 6.58 8.45
N ASP A 271 -22.11 6.80 9.12
CA ASP A 271 -22.18 7.38 10.46
C ASP A 271 -22.09 6.28 11.52
N PHE A 272 -20.96 6.21 12.21
CA PHE A 272 -20.73 5.24 13.27
C PHE A 272 -21.24 5.70 14.63
N ASN A 273 -21.68 6.96 14.76
CA ASN A 273 -22.10 7.58 16.01
C ASN A 273 -21.07 7.37 17.14
N ASP A 274 -19.78 7.28 16.79
CA ASP A 274 -18.68 7.05 17.71
C ASP A 274 -17.47 7.89 17.32
N GLY A 275 -17.17 8.89 18.16
CA GLY A 275 -16.06 9.81 18.00
C GLY A 275 -14.68 9.21 18.28
N THR A 276 -14.61 7.99 18.81
CA THR A 276 -13.35 7.32 19.17
C THR A 276 -12.82 6.45 18.03
N ASP A 277 -11.59 5.93 18.15
CA ASP A 277 -11.06 4.90 17.24
C ASP A 277 -11.71 3.50 17.44
N GLY A 278 -12.77 3.42 18.25
CA GLY A 278 -13.51 2.20 18.58
C GLY A 278 -14.00 1.42 17.37
N PRO A 279 -14.71 2.03 16.38
CA PRO A 279 -15.21 1.31 15.21
C PRO A 279 -14.12 0.65 14.37
N ALA A 280 -13.06 1.39 14.05
CA ALA A 280 -11.92 0.87 13.28
C ALA A 280 -11.23 -0.30 14.02
N SER A 281 -11.01 -0.14 15.32
CA SER A 281 -10.40 -1.16 16.18
C SER A 281 -11.26 -2.42 16.29
N ALA A 282 -12.58 -2.27 16.50
CA ALA A 282 -13.51 -3.38 16.64
C ALA A 282 -13.65 -4.21 15.35
N LEU A 283 -13.55 -3.57 14.19
CA LEU A 283 -13.66 -4.23 12.89
C LEU A 283 -12.30 -4.68 12.32
N GLY A 284 -11.18 -4.28 12.94
CA GLY A 284 -9.84 -4.53 12.41
C GLY A 284 -9.58 -3.85 11.07
N LEU A 285 -10.20 -2.69 10.84
CA LEU A 285 -10.11 -1.92 9.59
C LEU A 285 -9.24 -0.68 9.77
N ARG A 286 -8.65 -0.20 8.67
CA ARG A 286 -7.91 1.07 8.66
C ARG A 286 -8.88 2.23 8.44
N ASP A 287 -8.64 3.37 9.06
CA ASP A 287 -9.47 4.58 8.89
C ASP A 287 -8.81 5.50 7.84
N ALA A 288 -9.54 5.82 6.77
CA ALA A 288 -9.01 6.62 5.67
C ALA A 288 -8.62 8.05 6.09
N TRP A 289 -9.39 8.67 6.98
CA TRP A 289 -9.06 10.02 7.47
C TRP A 289 -7.76 10.00 8.26
N THR A 290 -7.61 8.99 9.12
CA THR A 290 -6.39 8.76 9.89
C THR A 290 -5.19 8.40 8.99
N GLU A 291 -5.39 7.69 7.88
CA GLU A 291 -4.33 7.46 6.88
C GLU A 291 -3.87 8.76 6.20
N ALA A 292 -4.80 9.69 5.92
CA ALA A 292 -4.50 10.96 5.25
C ALA A 292 -3.84 12.00 6.17
N TYR A 293 -4.31 12.12 7.41
CA TYR A 293 -3.96 13.22 8.31
C TYR A 293 -3.23 12.79 9.60
N GLY A 294 -3.17 11.48 9.86
CA GLY A 294 -2.57 10.93 11.07
C GLY A 294 -3.56 10.80 12.24
N PRO A 295 -3.22 10.02 13.28
CA PRO A 295 -4.13 9.69 14.40
C PRO A 295 -4.37 10.86 15.37
N GLY A 296 -3.62 11.96 15.24
CA GLY A 296 -3.82 13.16 16.06
C GLY A 296 -4.82 14.15 15.47
N ASP A 297 -5.30 13.91 14.24
CA ASP A 297 -6.31 14.77 13.61
C ASP A 297 -7.72 14.37 14.07
N ASP A 298 -8.38 15.28 14.78
CA ASP A 298 -9.71 15.11 15.35
C ASP A 298 -10.77 15.97 14.64
N THR A 299 -10.51 16.37 13.39
CA THR A 299 -11.42 17.20 12.60
C THR A 299 -12.85 16.62 12.62
N PRO A 300 -13.84 17.36 13.14
CA PRO A 300 -15.17 16.82 13.37
C PRO A 300 -15.97 16.72 12.06
N THR A 301 -16.80 15.68 11.97
CA THR A 301 -17.82 15.55 10.92
C THR A 301 -19.19 16.00 11.42
N PHE A 302 -19.34 16.16 12.75
CA PHE A 302 -20.49 16.73 13.41
C PHE A 302 -20.01 17.80 14.39
N ASP A 303 -20.32 19.07 14.13
CA ASP A 303 -19.84 20.19 14.94
C ASP A 303 -20.97 21.15 15.38
N PRO A 304 -21.55 20.94 16.58
CA PRO A 304 -22.57 21.82 17.16
C PRO A 304 -22.12 23.26 17.43
N ARG A 305 -20.81 23.54 17.39
CA ARG A 305 -20.27 24.89 17.63
C ARG A 305 -20.26 25.74 16.37
N ALA A 306 -20.12 25.10 15.22
CA ALA A 306 -20.03 25.73 13.91
C ALA A 306 -21.30 25.56 13.07
N ASN A 307 -22.01 24.43 13.23
CA ASN A 307 -23.20 24.09 12.46
C ASN A 307 -24.48 24.25 13.31
N PRO A 308 -25.35 25.24 13.02
CA PRO A 308 -26.59 25.44 13.75
C PRO A 308 -27.53 24.23 13.73
N LEU A 309 -27.53 23.43 12.65
CA LEU A 309 -28.34 22.21 12.57
C LEU A 309 -27.85 21.16 13.56
N ALA A 310 -26.52 20.99 13.69
CA ALA A 310 -25.92 20.11 14.69
C ALA A 310 -26.17 20.60 16.12
N ALA A 311 -26.24 21.91 16.32
CA ALA A 311 -26.62 22.49 17.62
C ALA A 311 -28.05 22.12 18.03
N LEU A 312 -28.96 21.94 17.08
CA LEU A 312 -30.34 21.49 17.35
C LEU A 312 -30.39 20.05 17.84
N SER A 313 -29.64 19.15 17.18
CA SER A 313 -29.69 17.71 17.44
C SER A 313 -28.71 17.25 18.52
N SER A 314 -27.74 18.08 18.93
CA SER A 314 -26.72 17.68 19.91
C SER A 314 -27.22 17.65 21.36
N LEU A 315 -26.94 16.54 22.07
CA LEU A 315 -27.15 16.43 23.51
C LEU A 315 -26.03 17.05 24.35
N SER A 316 -24.82 17.16 23.80
CA SER A 316 -23.61 17.51 24.56
C SER A 316 -22.98 18.84 24.16
N GLY A 317 -23.35 19.40 23.00
CA GLY A 317 -22.71 20.57 22.41
C GLY A 317 -21.23 20.36 22.02
N ARG A 318 -20.75 19.11 21.98
CA ARG A 318 -19.37 18.77 21.64
C ARG A 318 -19.26 18.32 20.19
N ALA A 319 -18.23 18.83 19.51
CA ALA A 319 -17.86 18.39 18.18
C ALA A 319 -17.27 16.97 18.22
N SER A 320 -17.49 16.19 17.17
CA SER A 320 -17.00 14.81 17.09
C SER A 320 -16.87 14.33 15.64
N ARG A 321 -15.96 13.37 15.41
CA ARG A 321 -15.78 12.69 14.12
C ARG A 321 -16.54 11.36 14.14
N LEU A 322 -17.81 11.44 13.75
CA LEU A 322 -18.77 10.33 13.78
C LEU A 322 -18.80 9.54 12.47
N ASP A 323 -18.59 10.23 11.36
CA ASP A 323 -18.62 9.68 10.01
C ASP A 323 -17.24 9.20 9.59
N ARG A 324 -17.15 7.97 9.06
CA ARG A 324 -15.87 7.34 8.73
C ARG A 324 -15.92 6.61 7.41
N VAL A 325 -14.73 6.45 6.80
CA VAL A 325 -14.48 5.55 5.67
C VAL A 325 -13.40 4.56 6.13
N LEU A 326 -13.79 3.30 6.30
CA LEU A 326 -12.95 2.23 6.84
C LEU A 326 -12.56 1.23 5.75
N LEU A 327 -11.28 0.85 5.71
CA LEU A 327 -10.64 0.15 4.60
C LEU A 327 -10.10 -1.23 5.01
N ARG A 328 -10.34 -2.23 4.15
CA ARG A 328 -9.70 -3.56 4.18
C ARG A 328 -9.07 -3.88 2.83
N GLY A 329 -7.90 -4.49 2.85
CA GLY A 329 -7.24 -4.99 1.64
C GLY A 329 -6.40 -3.92 0.94
N ARG A 330 -6.48 -3.87 -0.39
CA ARG A 330 -5.71 -2.99 -1.29
C ARG A 330 -6.01 -1.50 -1.19
N PRO A 331 -7.26 -1.01 -0.96
CA PRO A 331 -7.53 0.42 -0.92
C PRO A 331 -6.56 1.18 0.00
N ARG A 332 -5.98 2.25 -0.53
CA ARG A 332 -5.12 3.21 0.20
C ARG A 332 -5.64 4.62 -0.02
N THR A 333 -5.62 5.41 1.04
CA THR A 333 -6.09 6.80 0.96
C THR A 333 -5.08 7.67 0.23
N VAL A 334 -5.53 8.34 -0.84
CA VAL A 334 -4.76 9.35 -1.57
C VAL A 334 -5.07 10.74 -1.05
N ALA A 335 -6.36 11.01 -0.83
CA ALA A 335 -6.86 12.27 -0.30
C ALA A 335 -8.17 12.02 0.43
N ALA A 336 -8.45 12.83 1.45
CA ALA A 336 -9.74 12.91 2.11
C ALA A 336 -10.11 14.38 2.28
N VAL A 337 -11.37 14.78 2.11
CA VAL A 337 -11.84 16.15 2.34
C VAL A 337 -13.24 16.14 2.91
N LEU A 338 -13.58 17.15 3.71
CA LEU A 338 -14.96 17.36 4.12
C LEU A 338 -15.76 18.11 3.04
N ARG A 339 -17.07 17.85 3.01
CA ARG A 339 -18.04 18.50 2.13
C ARG A 339 -19.15 19.09 2.98
N GLY A 340 -19.52 20.35 2.71
CA GLY A 340 -20.57 21.04 3.46
C GLY A 340 -20.16 21.43 4.89
N ASP A 341 -18.86 21.51 5.17
CA ASP A 341 -18.25 21.94 6.43
C ASP A 341 -18.29 23.45 6.67
N GLY A 342 -18.87 24.20 5.73
CA GLY A 342 -19.21 25.60 5.86
C GLY A 342 -20.63 25.91 5.38
N PRO A 343 -21.18 27.09 5.75
CA PRO A 343 -22.50 27.50 5.32
C PRO A 343 -22.52 27.75 3.80
N GLY A 344 -23.56 27.25 3.14
CA GLY A 344 -23.86 27.53 1.75
C GLY A 344 -24.55 28.89 1.55
N PRO A 345 -25.10 29.13 0.34
CA PRO A 345 -25.84 30.35 0.04
C PRO A 345 -26.96 30.63 1.05
N GLY A 346 -27.00 31.86 1.57
CA GLY A 346 -27.98 32.26 2.58
C GLY A 346 -27.72 31.73 3.99
N GLY A 347 -26.49 31.27 4.29
CA GLY A 347 -26.10 30.84 5.63
C GLY A 347 -26.53 29.42 6.01
N LEU A 348 -27.07 28.65 5.06
CA LEU A 348 -27.62 27.32 5.32
C LEU A 348 -26.56 26.23 5.22
N HIS A 349 -26.50 25.37 6.23
CA HIS A 349 -25.77 24.10 6.15
C HIS A 349 -26.61 23.05 5.41
N VAL A 350 -25.93 22.15 4.70
CA VAL A 350 -26.58 21.10 3.89
C VAL A 350 -27.22 20.03 4.78
N SER A 351 -26.52 19.66 5.85
CA SER A 351 -26.91 18.69 6.87
C SER A 351 -26.29 19.12 8.21
N ASP A 352 -26.69 18.52 9.33
CA ASP A 352 -26.00 18.65 10.61
C ASP A 352 -24.66 17.91 10.63
N HIS A 353 -24.48 16.94 9.72
CA HIS A 353 -23.20 16.29 9.44
C HIS A 353 -22.52 16.86 8.19
N TYR A 354 -21.20 16.77 8.15
CA TYR A 354 -20.36 17.05 6.99
C TYR A 354 -20.05 15.77 6.23
N GLY A 355 -20.11 15.82 4.90
CA GLY A 355 -19.81 14.68 4.05
C GLY A 355 -18.31 14.38 4.04
N VAL A 356 -17.94 13.10 3.99
CA VAL A 356 -16.54 12.64 3.94
C VAL A 356 -16.26 12.10 2.55
N ASP A 357 -15.48 12.85 1.76
CA ASP A 357 -15.08 12.52 0.38
C ASP A 357 -13.65 12.00 0.37
N VAL A 358 -13.45 10.76 -0.08
CA VAL A 358 -12.16 10.08 -0.06
C VAL A 358 -11.81 9.57 -1.46
N VAL A 359 -10.57 9.85 -1.89
CA VAL A 359 -9.97 9.29 -3.09
C VAL A 359 -9.10 8.10 -2.68
N LEU A 360 -9.39 6.93 -3.24
CA LEU A 360 -8.72 5.67 -2.94
C LEU A 360 -7.89 5.20 -4.13
N ASP A 361 -6.63 4.87 -3.89
CA ASP A 361 -5.83 4.10 -4.82
C ASP A 361 -6.10 2.60 -4.61
N LEU A 362 -6.46 1.92 -5.70
CA LEU A 362 -6.70 0.47 -5.74
C LEU A 362 -5.58 -0.28 -6.48
N ALA A 363 -4.49 0.42 -6.83
CA ALA A 363 -3.31 -0.22 -7.36
C ALA A 363 -2.91 -1.38 -6.43
N PRO A 364 -2.60 -2.57 -6.99
CA PRO A 364 -2.15 -3.68 -6.17
C PRO A 364 -0.94 -3.23 -5.36
N ALA A 365 -1.05 -3.37 -4.04
CA ALA A 365 0.08 -3.38 -3.11
C ALA A 365 1.20 -4.19 -3.76
N GLY A 366 2.28 -3.53 -4.21
CA GLY A 366 3.21 -4.16 -5.14
C GLY A 366 3.72 -5.48 -4.59
N VAL A 367 3.68 -6.53 -5.42
CA VAL A 367 4.26 -7.83 -5.11
C VAL A 367 5.55 -7.93 -5.92
N LEU A 368 6.66 -8.25 -5.26
CA LEU A 368 7.91 -8.50 -5.95
C LEU A 368 8.15 -10.00 -6.01
N ASP A 369 7.75 -10.59 -7.13
CA ASP A 369 7.80 -12.04 -7.38
C ASP A 369 9.15 -12.48 -7.99
N LEU A 370 10.24 -12.22 -7.28
CA LEU A 370 11.59 -12.63 -7.70
C LEU A 370 12.07 -13.88 -6.95
N PRO A 371 12.89 -14.73 -7.60
CA PRO A 371 13.48 -15.88 -6.94
C PRO A 371 14.42 -15.45 -5.81
N PRO A 372 14.40 -16.15 -4.66
CA PRO A 372 15.23 -15.80 -3.51
C PRO A 372 16.71 -16.17 -3.72
N THR A 373 17.60 -15.52 -2.95
CA THR A 373 19.01 -15.86 -2.85
C THR A 373 19.47 -15.90 -1.39
N ALA A 374 20.35 -16.85 -1.05
CA ALA A 374 20.96 -16.96 0.28
C ALA A 374 22.03 -15.87 0.57
N ARG A 375 22.14 -14.86 -0.29
CA ARG A 375 23.03 -13.70 -0.13
C ARG A 375 22.33 -12.47 0.46
N THR A 376 21.02 -12.53 0.64
CA THR A 376 20.23 -11.42 1.17
C THR A 376 19.22 -11.92 2.19
N ALA A 377 18.84 -11.03 3.11
CA ALA A 377 17.85 -11.33 4.15
C ALA A 377 17.13 -10.06 4.62
N VAL A 378 15.93 -10.23 5.13
CA VAL A 378 15.26 -9.24 6.00
C VAL A 378 15.28 -9.81 7.41
N ALA A 379 15.77 -9.03 8.38
CA ALA A 379 15.93 -9.49 9.76
C ALA A 379 15.64 -8.37 10.75
N TRP A 380 15.34 -8.74 11.99
CA TRP A 380 15.49 -7.84 13.12
C TRP A 380 16.89 -8.01 13.72
N ILE A 381 17.53 -6.90 14.08
CA ILE A 381 18.81 -6.88 14.80
C ILE A 381 18.53 -6.27 16.18
N PRO A 382 18.84 -6.97 17.28
CA PRO A 382 18.65 -6.41 18.62
C PRO A 382 19.55 -5.19 18.82
N PRO A 383 19.15 -4.24 19.69
CA PRO A 383 19.99 -3.07 20.02
C PRO A 383 21.38 -3.48 20.51
N GLU A 384 22.39 -2.66 20.19
CA GLU A 384 23.80 -2.96 20.46
C GLU A 384 24.10 -3.15 21.96
N GLU A 385 23.29 -2.57 22.84
CA GLU A 385 23.40 -2.72 24.30
C GLU A 385 23.20 -4.17 24.76
N LEU A 386 22.49 -4.98 23.97
CA LEU A 386 22.27 -6.40 24.26
C LEU A 386 23.36 -7.31 23.68
N TRP A 387 24.26 -6.78 22.84
CA TRP A 387 25.23 -7.59 22.12
C TRP A 387 26.32 -8.21 22.99
N PRO A 388 26.90 -7.55 24.01
CA PRO A 388 28.05 -8.11 24.74
C PRO A 388 27.82 -9.53 25.29
N PRO A 389 26.75 -9.81 26.08
CA PRO A 389 26.51 -11.17 26.60
C PRO A 389 26.15 -12.17 25.49
N ILE A 390 25.41 -11.74 24.46
CA ILE A 390 25.04 -12.60 23.32
C ILE A 390 26.28 -13.00 22.53
N GLN A 391 27.16 -12.04 22.24
CA GLN A 391 28.35 -12.25 21.43
C GLN A 391 29.45 -13.00 22.18
N GLU A 392 29.51 -12.90 23.51
CA GLU A 392 30.37 -13.76 24.33
C GLU A 392 30.05 -15.24 24.10
N VAL A 393 28.77 -15.60 24.17
CA VAL A 393 28.30 -16.96 23.87
C VAL A 393 28.54 -17.33 22.42
N ARG A 394 28.18 -16.45 21.47
CA ARG A 394 28.36 -16.73 20.03
C ARG A 394 29.82 -16.92 19.66
N ARG A 395 30.77 -16.18 20.24
CA ARG A 395 32.20 -16.40 20.00
C ARG A 395 32.69 -17.77 20.47
N ALA A 396 32.07 -18.33 21.50
CA ALA A 396 32.41 -19.66 22.00
C ALA A 396 31.83 -20.81 21.15
N TYR A 397 30.65 -20.61 20.55
CA TYR A 397 29.88 -21.72 19.96
C TYR A 397 29.41 -21.52 18.50
N ASP A 398 29.39 -20.30 17.98
CA ASP A 398 28.89 -20.00 16.63
C ASP A 398 30.06 -19.90 15.63
N PRO A 399 30.26 -20.91 14.74
CA PRO A 399 31.30 -20.84 13.72
C PRO A 399 31.06 -19.74 12.69
N GLN A 400 29.87 -19.11 12.68
CA GLN A 400 29.50 -18.01 11.79
C GLN A 400 29.43 -16.67 12.52
N VAL A 401 30.03 -16.54 13.71
CA VAL A 401 30.01 -15.31 14.51
C VAL A 401 30.48 -14.08 13.73
N ASP A 402 31.52 -14.23 12.89
CA ASP A 402 32.06 -13.13 12.08
C ASP A 402 31.26 -12.87 10.80
N ARG A 403 30.39 -13.80 10.42
CA ARG A 403 29.57 -13.71 9.21
C ARG A 403 28.24 -13.02 9.44
N TRP A 404 27.71 -13.06 10.66
CA TRP A 404 26.41 -12.49 10.99
C TRP A 404 26.45 -11.70 12.29
N PRO A 405 25.85 -10.49 12.33
CA PRO A 405 25.52 -9.87 13.62
C PRO A 405 24.47 -10.73 14.35
N PRO A 406 24.24 -10.52 15.66
CA PRO A 406 23.08 -11.08 16.33
C PRO A 406 21.81 -10.67 15.58
N HIS A 407 20.93 -11.61 15.26
CA HIS A 407 19.77 -11.32 14.44
C HIS A 407 18.64 -12.35 14.64
N VAL A 408 17.43 -11.95 14.26
CA VAL A 408 16.27 -12.84 14.07
C VAL A 408 15.83 -12.71 12.61
N ASN A 409 15.92 -13.79 11.85
CA ASN A 409 15.56 -13.78 10.43
C ASN A 409 14.05 -13.68 10.25
N LEU A 410 13.60 -12.67 9.50
CA LEU A 410 12.20 -12.50 9.12
C LEU A 410 11.93 -13.01 7.70
N LEU A 411 12.86 -12.85 6.77
CA LEU A 411 12.85 -13.49 5.44
C LEU A 411 14.31 -13.82 5.09
N PHE A 412 14.69 -15.10 5.23
CA PHE A 412 16.03 -15.57 4.86
C PHE A 412 15.97 -16.34 3.54
N GLY A 413 16.86 -15.98 2.59
CA GLY A 413 16.61 -16.26 1.19
C GLY A 413 15.69 -15.17 0.64
N PHE A 414 16.20 -13.96 0.49
CA PHE A 414 15.41 -12.80 0.03
C PHE A 414 15.74 -12.46 -1.44
N VAL A 415 15.09 -11.44 -2.01
CA VAL A 415 15.37 -11.05 -3.40
C VAL A 415 16.84 -10.62 -3.59
N PRO A 416 17.41 -10.72 -4.80
CA PRO A 416 18.79 -10.29 -5.07
C PRO A 416 19.03 -8.83 -4.70
N GLU A 417 20.25 -8.49 -4.29
CA GLU A 417 20.63 -7.12 -3.90
C GLU A 417 20.32 -6.07 -4.99
N SER A 418 20.43 -6.45 -6.27
CA SER A 418 20.09 -5.59 -7.41
C SER A 418 18.60 -5.18 -7.46
N ALA A 419 17.73 -5.90 -6.76
CA ALA A 419 16.31 -5.61 -6.68
C ALA A 419 15.92 -4.83 -5.40
N PHE A 420 16.89 -4.41 -4.58
CA PHE A 420 16.62 -3.72 -3.32
C PHE A 420 15.90 -2.38 -3.51
N ASP A 421 16.16 -1.66 -4.60
CA ASP A 421 15.43 -0.42 -4.92
C ASP A 421 13.93 -0.67 -5.18
N GLN A 422 13.58 -1.86 -5.70
CA GLN A 422 12.18 -2.27 -5.89
C GLN A 422 11.58 -2.88 -4.63
N ALA A 423 12.39 -3.58 -3.83
CA ALA A 423 11.94 -4.22 -2.61
C ALA A 423 11.72 -3.23 -1.45
N ALA A 424 12.53 -2.18 -1.34
CA ALA A 424 12.50 -1.26 -0.21
C ALA A 424 11.16 -0.53 -0.04
N PRO A 425 10.50 0.00 -1.09
CA PRO A 425 9.15 0.58 -0.95
C PRO A 425 8.11 -0.43 -0.45
N LEU A 426 8.18 -1.68 -0.93
CA LEU A 426 7.24 -2.72 -0.49
C LEU A 426 7.48 -3.16 0.95
N LEU A 427 8.75 -3.20 1.38
CA LEU A 427 9.13 -3.40 2.78
C LEU A 427 8.69 -2.23 3.66
N ALA A 428 8.80 -0.99 3.18
CA ALA A 428 8.34 0.22 3.85
C ALA A 428 6.83 0.17 4.11
N GLU A 429 6.04 -0.11 3.07
CA GLU A 429 4.59 -0.25 3.19
C GLU A 429 4.20 -1.37 4.15
N ALA A 430 4.82 -2.55 4.04
CA ALA A 430 4.55 -3.65 4.96
C ALA A 430 4.94 -3.32 6.40
N ALA A 431 6.06 -2.61 6.61
CA ALA A 431 6.52 -2.18 7.92
C ALA A 431 5.61 -1.12 8.55
N ALA A 432 5.00 -0.23 7.76
CA ALA A 432 4.04 0.75 8.23
C ALA A 432 2.75 0.11 8.80
N GLU A 433 2.38 -1.08 8.34
CA GLU A 433 1.18 -1.82 8.81
C GLU A 433 1.35 -2.43 10.23
N VAL A 434 2.56 -2.42 10.79
CA VAL A 434 2.89 -3.03 12.08
C VAL A 434 3.50 -1.99 13.00
N ARG A 435 2.85 -1.70 14.13
CA ARG A 435 3.41 -0.80 15.15
C ARG A 435 4.60 -1.47 15.85
N PRO A 436 5.59 -0.69 16.34
CA PRO A 436 6.63 -1.21 17.23
C PRO A 436 6.03 -1.98 18.41
N PHE A 437 6.66 -3.08 18.81
CA PHE A 437 6.16 -3.95 19.87
C PHE A 437 7.27 -4.41 20.83
N PRO A 438 6.96 -4.63 22.12
CA PRO A 438 7.92 -5.13 23.09
C PRO A 438 8.21 -6.62 22.87
N VAL A 439 9.44 -7.02 23.17
CA VAL A 439 9.88 -8.43 23.11
C VAL A 439 10.70 -8.78 24.35
N ARG A 440 10.62 -10.06 24.73
CA ARG A 440 11.39 -10.64 25.84
C ARG A 440 12.26 -11.76 25.27
N LEU A 441 13.56 -11.55 25.33
CA LEU A 441 14.60 -12.50 24.96
C LEU A 441 14.87 -13.39 26.18
N GLU A 442 14.33 -14.60 26.19
CA GLU A 442 14.47 -15.52 27.32
C GLU A 442 14.26 -16.95 26.87
N GLY A 443 15.01 -17.86 27.49
CA GLY A 443 14.85 -19.29 27.23
C GLY A 443 15.77 -19.69 26.09
N VAL A 444 16.84 -20.38 26.46
CA VAL A 444 17.73 -21.00 25.49
C VAL A 444 17.11 -22.33 25.08
N ARG A 445 16.83 -22.45 23.78
CA ARG A 445 16.23 -23.63 23.15
C ARG A 445 17.20 -24.23 22.15
N ALA A 446 16.84 -25.38 21.59
CA ALA A 446 17.70 -26.10 20.65
C ALA A 446 16.91 -26.70 19.49
N PHE A 447 17.49 -26.61 18.28
CA PHE A 447 17.11 -27.42 17.13
C PHE A 447 18.10 -28.58 17.01
N ARG A 448 17.59 -29.82 17.02
CA ARG A 448 18.42 -31.02 16.86
C ARG A 448 18.47 -31.39 15.39
N HIS A 449 19.68 -31.51 14.85
CA HIS A 449 19.93 -32.07 13.52
C HIS A 449 20.61 -33.44 13.67
N ARG A 450 20.88 -34.12 12.55
CA ARG A 450 21.47 -35.48 12.57
C ARG A 450 22.88 -35.51 13.15
N GLU A 451 23.66 -34.45 12.94
CA GLU A 451 25.09 -34.40 13.27
C GLU A 451 25.45 -33.27 14.25
N ASP A 452 24.54 -32.32 14.51
CA ASP A 452 24.78 -31.20 15.41
C ASP A 452 23.49 -30.69 16.09
N VAL A 453 23.68 -29.88 17.13
CA VAL A 453 22.61 -29.21 17.87
C VAL A 453 22.81 -27.71 17.78
N THR A 454 21.86 -27.02 17.13
CA THR A 454 21.87 -25.55 17.06
C THR A 454 21.14 -24.98 18.26
N VAL A 455 21.84 -24.23 19.09
CA VAL A 455 21.30 -23.56 20.28
C VAL A 455 20.92 -22.13 19.93
N TRP A 456 19.75 -21.67 20.40
CA TRP A 456 19.21 -20.36 20.09
C TRP A 456 18.46 -19.75 21.27
N LEU A 457 18.44 -18.41 21.33
CA LEU A 457 17.69 -17.63 22.31
C LEU A 457 16.31 -17.31 21.75
N ASP A 458 15.27 -17.55 22.54
CA ASP A 458 13.88 -17.29 22.14
C ASP A 458 13.51 -15.80 22.31
N PRO A 459 13.27 -15.07 21.20
CA PRO A 459 12.91 -13.66 21.23
C PRO A 459 11.40 -13.43 21.44
N ALA A 460 10.62 -14.50 21.45
CA ALA A 460 9.16 -14.48 21.51
C ALA A 460 8.65 -15.06 22.84
N ALA A 461 9.46 -15.04 23.91
CA ALA A 461 9.06 -15.54 25.23
C ALA A 461 7.84 -14.80 25.81
N ALA A 462 7.57 -13.57 25.35
CA ALA A 462 6.37 -12.79 25.71
C ALA A 462 5.15 -13.03 24.78
N GLY A 463 5.28 -13.86 23.74
CA GLY A 463 4.21 -14.16 22.78
C GLY A 463 4.68 -14.16 21.32
N LEU A 464 4.07 -15.01 20.49
CA LEU A 464 4.38 -15.17 19.06
C LEU A 464 3.57 -14.25 18.14
N ASP A 465 2.36 -13.84 18.53
CA ASP A 465 1.42 -13.11 17.65
C ASP A 465 2.02 -11.87 16.96
N PRO A 466 2.82 -11.00 17.63
CA PRO A 466 3.41 -9.84 16.97
C PRO A 466 4.44 -10.24 15.90
N TRP A 467 5.20 -11.31 16.14
CA TRP A 467 6.18 -11.86 15.20
C TRP A 467 5.48 -12.47 13.97
N ASP A 468 4.40 -13.22 14.18
CA ASP A 468 3.61 -13.82 13.10
C ASP A 468 2.95 -12.74 12.24
N ARG A 469 2.38 -11.70 12.86
CA ARG A 469 1.83 -10.55 12.13
C ARG A 469 2.89 -9.86 11.28
N LEU A 470 4.08 -9.60 11.85
CA LEU A 470 5.20 -9.00 11.11
C LEU A 470 5.64 -9.88 9.94
N ARG A 471 5.78 -11.20 10.16
CA ARG A 471 6.12 -12.15 9.10
C ARG A 471 5.05 -12.18 8.00
N GLN A 472 3.77 -12.15 8.37
CA GLN A 472 2.65 -12.23 7.44
C GLN A 472 2.61 -11.02 6.50
N VAL A 473 2.73 -9.80 7.01
CA VAL A 473 2.69 -8.59 6.16
C VAL A 473 3.87 -8.54 5.20
N LEU A 474 5.06 -8.98 5.62
CA LEU A 474 6.24 -9.07 4.76
C LEU A 474 6.05 -10.15 3.69
N HIS A 475 5.57 -11.34 4.08
CA HIS A 475 5.37 -12.45 3.16
C HIS A 475 4.36 -12.13 2.05
N ARG A 476 3.29 -11.37 2.34
CA ARG A 476 2.31 -10.92 1.33
C ARG A 476 2.95 -10.15 0.17
N ARG A 477 4.04 -9.40 0.42
CA ARG A 477 4.76 -8.63 -0.61
C ARG A 477 5.83 -9.45 -1.34
N PHE A 478 6.30 -10.55 -0.73
CA PHE A 478 7.41 -11.38 -1.21
C PHE A 478 7.08 -12.88 -1.09
N PRO A 479 6.12 -13.39 -1.89
CA PRO A 479 5.59 -14.75 -1.74
C PRO A 479 6.65 -15.84 -1.96
N ARG A 480 7.63 -15.62 -2.83
CA ARG A 480 8.74 -16.58 -3.06
C ARG A 480 9.81 -16.58 -1.98
N CYS A 481 9.75 -15.67 -1.00
CA CYS A 481 10.71 -15.57 0.11
C CYS A 481 10.20 -16.24 1.40
N ALA A 482 9.29 -17.21 1.30
CA ALA A 482 8.63 -17.86 2.43
C ALA A 482 9.57 -18.66 3.35
N GLY A 483 10.77 -19.01 2.90
CA GLY A 483 11.69 -19.89 3.63
C GLY A 483 11.31 -21.37 3.51
N ARG A 484 11.58 -22.16 4.56
CA ARG A 484 11.33 -23.60 4.57
C ARG A 484 9.86 -23.94 4.86
N PRO A 485 9.35 -25.11 4.41
CA PRO A 485 7.96 -25.53 4.64
C PRO A 485 7.60 -25.77 6.11
N GLU A 486 8.60 -25.97 6.97
CA GLU A 486 8.43 -26.34 8.39
C GLU A 486 7.84 -25.23 9.27
N GLY A 487 7.53 -24.06 8.70
CA GLY A 487 6.95 -22.92 9.40
C GLY A 487 7.97 -21.88 9.83
N PHE A 488 7.48 -20.77 10.40
CA PHE A 488 8.29 -19.70 10.95
C PHE A 488 8.42 -19.84 12.46
N THR A 489 9.66 -19.95 12.94
CA THR A 489 9.97 -19.84 14.36
C THR A 489 10.96 -18.69 14.53
N PRO A 490 10.60 -17.57 15.18
CA PRO A 490 11.55 -16.51 15.46
C PRO A 490 12.62 -17.03 16.43
N HIS A 491 13.89 -16.91 16.06
CA HIS A 491 15.02 -17.40 16.85
C HIS A 491 16.26 -16.54 16.64
N LEU A 492 17.04 -16.34 17.71
CA LEU A 492 18.37 -15.75 17.64
C LEU A 492 19.42 -16.84 17.89
N THR A 493 20.13 -17.24 16.84
CA THR A 493 21.12 -18.32 16.93
C THR A 493 22.31 -17.93 17.81
N LEU A 494 22.63 -18.80 18.79
CA LEU A 494 23.77 -18.64 19.70
C LEU A 494 24.98 -19.48 19.28
N GLY A 495 24.77 -20.55 18.51
CA GLY A 495 25.85 -21.40 17.99
C GLY A 495 25.49 -22.89 18.01
N ARG A 496 26.52 -23.74 17.87
CA ARG A 496 26.41 -25.19 17.95
C ARG A 496 27.00 -25.67 19.27
N ALA A 497 26.19 -26.30 20.12
CA ALA A 497 26.64 -26.75 21.43
C ALA A 497 25.80 -27.92 21.95
N ASP A 498 26.47 -28.90 22.56
CA ASP A 498 25.82 -29.97 23.33
C ASP A 498 25.66 -29.59 24.82
N ALA A 499 26.30 -28.50 25.26
CA ALA A 499 26.27 -28.02 26.63
C ALA A 499 25.08 -27.08 26.92
N ARG A 500 24.67 -27.01 28.19
CA ARG A 500 23.63 -26.07 28.66
C ARG A 500 24.16 -24.63 28.66
N VAL A 501 23.93 -23.90 27.58
CA VAL A 501 24.16 -22.45 27.49
C VAL A 501 23.12 -21.71 28.33
N ARG A 502 23.55 -20.70 29.10
CA ARG A 502 22.67 -19.82 29.88
C ARG A 502 22.93 -18.37 29.53
N LEU A 503 21.86 -17.61 29.34
CA LEU A 503 21.86 -16.16 29.17
C LEU A 503 20.79 -15.57 30.07
N ALA A 504 21.08 -14.41 30.66
CA ALA A 504 20.10 -13.68 31.46
C ALA A 504 18.94 -13.19 30.57
N PRO A 505 17.70 -13.20 31.05
CA PRO A 505 16.57 -12.62 30.32
C PRO A 505 16.79 -11.13 30.04
N ALA A 506 16.35 -10.67 28.86
CA ALA A 506 16.38 -9.25 28.49
C ALA A 506 15.08 -8.82 27.82
N THR A 507 14.64 -7.59 28.07
CA THR A 507 13.45 -7.00 27.45
C THR A 507 13.86 -5.83 26.57
N THR A 508 13.29 -5.74 25.38
CA THR A 508 13.52 -4.64 24.44
C THR A 508 12.30 -4.44 23.54
N SER A 509 12.43 -3.67 22.46
CA SER A 509 11.37 -3.50 21.46
C SER A 509 11.88 -3.74 20.04
N VAL A 510 10.99 -4.24 19.19
CA VAL A 510 11.20 -4.29 17.74
C VAL A 510 10.64 -3.00 17.16
N GLY A 511 11.52 -2.04 16.91
CA GLY A 511 11.17 -0.74 16.30
C GLY A 511 11.45 -0.65 14.80
N SER A 512 12.26 -1.56 14.25
CA SER A 512 12.66 -1.53 12.85
C SER A 512 13.11 -2.91 12.36
N ILE A 513 13.01 -3.12 11.05
CA ILE A 513 13.60 -4.25 10.33
C ILE A 513 14.80 -3.78 9.51
N VAL A 514 15.71 -4.71 9.21
CA VAL A 514 16.98 -4.44 8.53
C VAL A 514 17.08 -5.29 7.28
N LEU A 515 17.42 -4.63 6.17
CA LEU A 515 17.76 -5.28 4.92
C LEU A 515 19.25 -5.60 4.92
N LEU A 516 19.59 -6.88 4.82
CA LEU A 516 20.95 -7.41 4.89
C LEU A 516 21.38 -7.95 3.53
N SER A 517 22.65 -7.73 3.16
CA SER A 517 23.27 -8.45 2.04
C SER A 517 24.74 -8.76 2.28
N ARG A 518 25.25 -9.76 1.55
CA ARG A 518 26.67 -10.04 1.42
C ARG A 518 27.06 -10.26 -0.04
N ARG A 519 28.23 -9.76 -0.42
CA ARG A 519 28.88 -9.94 -1.71
C ARG A 519 30.03 -10.94 -1.58
N ALA A 520 30.01 -12.00 -2.38
CA ALA A 520 30.96 -13.12 -2.27
C ALA A 520 31.01 -13.68 -0.83
N ASP A 521 32.19 -13.72 -0.23
CA ASP A 521 32.46 -14.32 1.09
C ASP A 521 32.47 -13.30 2.23
N GLU A 522 32.06 -12.05 1.98
CA GLU A 522 31.95 -11.05 3.05
C GLU A 522 30.84 -11.41 4.07
N PRO A 523 30.93 -10.87 5.30
CA PRO A 523 29.84 -10.95 6.28
C PRO A 523 28.54 -10.31 5.79
N MET A 524 27.40 -10.71 6.35
CA MET A 524 26.16 -9.97 6.15
C MET A 524 26.26 -8.57 6.70
N ARG A 525 26.04 -7.59 5.84
CA ARG A 525 26.07 -6.17 6.17
C ARG A 525 24.67 -5.56 6.10
N PRO A 526 24.28 -4.74 7.08
CA PRO A 526 23.13 -3.85 6.97
C PRO A 526 23.25 -2.91 5.77
N ARG A 527 22.21 -2.87 4.93
CA ARG A 527 22.09 -2.00 3.75
C ARG A 527 21.03 -0.93 3.92
N ALA A 528 19.93 -1.26 4.59
CA ALA A 528 18.89 -0.30 4.92
C ALA A 528 18.22 -0.70 6.24
N VAL A 529 17.70 0.31 6.95
CA VAL A 529 16.84 0.13 8.11
C VAL A 529 15.47 0.70 7.75
N ILE A 530 14.41 -0.06 8.05
CA ILE A 530 13.02 0.32 7.80
C ILE A 530 12.28 0.36 9.14
N THR A 531 11.78 1.54 9.50
CA THR A 531 11.10 1.77 10.78
C THR A 531 9.69 1.20 10.75
N LEU A 532 9.33 0.44 11.79
CA LEU A 532 7.97 -0.08 11.97
C LEU A 532 6.98 1.06 12.30
N GLY A 533 5.75 0.95 11.81
CA GLY A 533 4.66 1.91 12.01
C GLY A 533 4.71 3.12 11.06
N THR A 534 5.89 3.56 10.63
CA THR A 534 6.04 4.68 9.67
C THR A 534 6.51 4.24 8.29
N GLY A 535 7.17 3.09 8.17
CA GLY A 535 7.78 2.63 6.93
C GLY A 535 9.02 3.42 6.50
N HIS A 536 9.52 4.36 7.31
CA HIS A 536 10.65 5.21 6.93
C HIS A 536 11.90 4.38 6.60
N VAL A 537 12.41 4.51 5.37
CA VAL A 537 13.60 3.80 4.89
C VAL A 537 14.83 4.67 5.04
N ARG A 538 15.82 4.18 5.79
CA ARG A 538 17.14 4.79 5.89
C ARG A 538 18.18 3.87 5.26
N TRP A 539 18.69 4.26 4.09
CA TRP A 539 19.82 3.58 3.46
C TRP A 539 21.09 3.82 4.26
N LEU A 540 21.84 2.76 4.50
CA LEU A 540 23.13 2.80 5.19
C LEU A 540 24.23 2.91 4.15
N SER A 541 25.15 3.85 4.36
CA SER A 541 26.35 3.93 3.56
C SER A 541 27.21 2.69 3.83
N ASP A 542 27.82 2.12 2.79
CA ASP A 542 28.89 1.14 2.99
C ASP A 542 29.93 1.79 3.91
N PRO A 543 30.27 1.21 5.07
CA PRO A 543 31.40 1.71 5.83
C PRO A 543 32.61 1.69 4.88
N PRO A 544 33.45 2.75 4.88
CA PRO A 544 34.70 2.70 4.12
C PRO A 544 35.41 1.41 4.56
N ALA A 545 35.81 0.58 3.60
CA ALA A 545 36.38 -0.73 3.87
C ALA A 545 37.39 -0.63 5.02
N ALA A 546 37.04 -1.19 6.17
CA ALA A 546 37.90 -1.14 7.36
C ALA A 546 39.21 -1.83 6.99
N GLY A 547 40.28 -1.05 6.92
CA GLY A 547 41.62 -1.49 6.51
C GLY A 547 42.18 -0.91 5.21
N ALA A 548 41.51 0.03 4.53
CA ALA A 548 42.09 0.65 3.34
C ALA A 548 43.29 1.55 3.69
N ARG A 549 44.51 1.07 3.41
CA ARG A 549 45.69 1.93 3.20
C ARG A 549 45.31 3.11 2.29
N PRO A 550 45.90 4.31 2.45
CA PRO A 550 45.59 5.47 1.60
C PRO A 550 45.63 5.05 0.13
N ARG A 551 44.54 5.34 -0.61
CA ARG A 551 44.40 4.89 -1.99
C ARG A 551 45.55 5.50 -2.82
N PRO A 552 46.33 4.70 -3.57
CA PRO A 552 47.51 5.18 -4.30
C PRO A 552 47.27 6.44 -5.15
N ALA A 553 46.08 6.61 -5.73
CA ALA A 553 45.74 7.75 -6.57
C ALA A 553 45.71 9.11 -5.83
N GLY A 554 45.27 9.14 -4.56
CA GLY A 554 45.26 10.37 -3.77
C GLY A 554 46.68 10.85 -3.49
N THR A 555 47.51 9.93 -2.99
CA THR A 555 48.94 10.19 -2.72
C THR A 555 49.70 10.66 -3.96
N VAL A 556 49.45 10.04 -5.12
CA VAL A 556 50.08 10.45 -6.39
C VAL A 556 49.62 11.84 -6.80
N THR A 557 48.32 12.14 -6.71
CA THR A 557 47.77 13.47 -7.04
C THR A 557 48.38 14.56 -6.15
N ASP A 558 48.47 14.32 -4.84
CA ASP A 558 49.00 15.29 -3.88
C ASP A 558 50.49 15.59 -4.13
N ARG A 559 51.29 14.54 -4.41
CA ARG A 559 52.71 14.70 -4.75
C ARG A 559 52.90 15.50 -6.04
N LEU A 560 52.12 15.22 -7.07
CA LEU A 560 52.16 15.96 -8.32
C LEU A 560 51.68 17.41 -8.14
N ALA A 561 50.62 17.64 -7.38
CA ALA A 561 50.13 18.99 -7.06
C ALA A 561 51.16 19.81 -6.27
N GLN A 562 51.90 19.18 -5.35
CA GLN A 562 53.00 19.83 -4.64
C GLN A 562 54.17 20.14 -5.57
N ALA A 563 54.55 19.18 -6.41
CA ALA A 563 55.69 19.30 -7.30
C ALA A 563 55.49 20.30 -8.43
N LEU A 564 54.24 20.57 -8.82
CA LEU A 564 53.86 21.43 -9.94
C LEU A 564 53.42 22.85 -9.53
N ARG A 565 53.62 23.26 -8.26
CA ARG A 565 53.35 24.64 -7.82
C ARG A 565 54.18 25.69 -8.59
N PRO A 566 53.64 26.87 -8.91
CA PRO A 566 52.38 27.44 -8.44
C PRO A 566 51.14 26.98 -9.24
N GLY A 567 51.25 26.01 -10.15
CA GLY A 567 50.11 25.50 -10.89
C GLY A 567 49.12 24.68 -10.05
N ILE A 568 47.99 24.36 -10.68
CA ILE A 568 46.89 23.59 -10.09
C ILE A 568 46.71 22.28 -10.85
N VAL A 569 46.66 21.17 -10.12
CA VAL A 569 46.43 19.84 -10.69
C VAL A 569 45.00 19.41 -10.37
N HIS A 570 44.22 19.14 -11.41
CA HIS A 570 42.84 18.68 -11.30
C HIS A 570 42.76 17.19 -11.65
N VAL A 571 42.09 16.41 -10.79
CA VAL A 571 41.63 15.07 -11.17
C VAL A 571 40.53 15.22 -12.21
N ALA A 572 40.61 14.46 -13.29
CA ALA A 572 39.66 14.42 -14.39
C ALA A 572 39.06 13.01 -14.57
N GLY A 573 38.29 12.83 -15.65
CA GLY A 573 37.80 11.54 -16.08
C GLY A 573 36.95 10.80 -15.05
N SER A 574 37.08 9.49 -15.00
CA SER A 574 36.17 8.64 -14.22
C SER A 574 36.26 8.81 -12.72
N ARG A 575 37.45 9.18 -12.21
CA ARG A 575 37.68 9.46 -10.80
C ARG A 575 37.06 10.78 -10.37
N ARG A 576 37.08 11.82 -11.23
CA ARG A 576 36.37 13.07 -10.97
C ARG A 576 34.84 12.86 -10.92
N MET A 577 34.34 11.97 -11.78
CA MET A 577 32.94 11.58 -11.84
C MET A 577 32.51 10.63 -10.71
N GLY A 578 33.45 10.02 -9.98
CA GLY A 578 33.18 9.01 -8.94
C GLY A 578 32.69 7.67 -9.48
N CYS A 579 32.99 7.37 -10.75
CA CYS A 579 32.56 6.17 -11.47
C CYS A 579 33.75 5.35 -12.00
N GLU A 580 34.88 5.37 -11.30
CA GLU A 580 36.05 4.57 -11.60
C GLU A 580 35.80 3.07 -11.39
N LEU A 581 36.38 2.24 -12.26
CA LEU A 581 36.43 0.79 -12.07
C LEU A 581 37.70 0.41 -11.27
N PRO A 582 37.76 -0.78 -10.65
CA PRO A 582 39.00 -1.30 -10.09
C PRO A 582 40.14 -1.28 -11.12
N GLY A 583 41.28 -0.70 -10.75
CA GLY A 583 42.43 -0.54 -11.64
C GLY A 583 42.26 0.52 -12.74
N ALA A 584 41.25 1.40 -12.66
CA ALA A 584 41.13 2.50 -13.59
C ALA A 584 42.27 3.51 -13.44
N ASP A 585 42.67 4.04 -14.59
CA ASP A 585 43.72 5.04 -14.76
C ASP A 585 43.44 6.31 -13.94
N LEU A 586 44.48 7.11 -13.76
CA LEU A 586 44.42 8.41 -13.12
C LEU A 586 44.60 9.51 -14.16
N ASP A 587 43.48 10.08 -14.62
CA ASP A 587 43.47 11.23 -15.52
C ASP A 587 43.66 12.52 -14.73
N LEU A 588 44.67 13.31 -15.08
CA LEU A 588 45.00 14.59 -14.46
C LEU A 588 45.13 15.69 -15.53
N VAL A 589 44.68 16.89 -15.18
CA VAL A 589 44.94 18.12 -15.96
C VAL A 589 45.66 19.11 -15.06
N ALA A 590 46.90 19.43 -15.39
CA ALA A 590 47.70 20.45 -14.72
C ALA A 590 47.64 21.77 -15.48
N ALA A 591 47.10 22.80 -14.83
CA ALA A 591 47.19 24.18 -15.29
C ALA A 591 48.44 24.82 -14.69
N LEU A 592 49.39 25.25 -15.52
CA LEU A 592 50.68 25.80 -15.11
C LEU A 592 50.95 27.12 -15.84
N PRO A 593 51.70 28.09 -15.28
CA PRO A 593 52.08 29.30 -16.00
C PRO A 593 52.82 29.02 -17.32
N ASP A 594 53.72 28.04 -17.30
CA ASP A 594 54.44 27.48 -18.44
C ASP A 594 54.56 25.96 -18.30
N ASP A 595 54.99 25.28 -19.36
CA ASP A 595 55.20 23.83 -19.42
C ASP A 595 56.69 23.42 -19.29
N ALA A 596 57.57 24.35 -18.92
CA ALA A 596 59.01 24.10 -18.86
C ALA A 596 59.39 23.18 -17.67
N GLY A 597 60.23 22.19 -17.93
CA GLY A 597 60.77 21.29 -16.90
C GLY A 597 59.74 20.41 -16.18
N VAL A 598 58.51 20.29 -16.71
CA VAL A 598 57.43 19.51 -16.07
C VAL A 598 57.81 18.04 -15.90
N GLU A 599 58.47 17.45 -16.90
CA GLU A 599 58.93 16.06 -16.82
C GLU A 599 59.95 15.84 -15.70
N GLU A 600 60.94 16.73 -15.57
CA GLU A 600 61.96 16.65 -14.52
C GLU A 600 61.33 16.75 -13.13
N ARG A 601 60.38 17.66 -12.96
CA ARG A 601 59.62 17.85 -11.70
C ARG A 601 58.77 16.63 -11.36
N VAL A 602 58.11 16.04 -12.35
CA VAL A 602 57.32 14.80 -12.18
C VAL A 602 58.23 13.63 -11.78
N ARG A 603 59.38 13.47 -12.43
CA ARG A 603 60.37 12.43 -12.09
C ARG A 603 60.94 12.61 -10.68
N ALA A 604 61.21 13.85 -10.26
CA ALA A 604 61.68 14.15 -8.91
C ALA A 604 60.62 13.87 -7.83
N ALA A 605 59.34 14.13 -8.14
CA ALA A 605 58.23 13.94 -7.22
C ALA A 605 57.83 12.47 -7.04
N LEU A 606 58.06 11.66 -8.09
CA LEU A 606 57.69 10.25 -8.16
C LEU A 606 58.91 9.45 -8.67
N PRO A 607 59.98 9.32 -7.88
CA PRO A 607 61.18 8.58 -8.27
C PRO A 607 60.90 7.10 -8.56
N GLU A 608 59.82 6.56 -7.99
CA GLU A 608 59.35 5.19 -8.22
C GLU A 608 58.56 5.01 -9.54
N ALA A 609 58.25 6.10 -10.25
CA ALA A 609 57.47 6.03 -11.47
C ALA A 609 58.27 5.40 -12.61
N VAL A 610 57.65 4.44 -13.30
CA VAL A 610 58.22 3.79 -14.48
C VAL A 610 57.48 4.25 -15.73
N ARG A 611 58.13 4.11 -16.90
CA ARG A 611 57.56 4.48 -18.22
C ARG A 611 57.11 5.95 -18.35
N VAL A 612 57.69 6.85 -17.56
CA VAL A 612 57.46 8.30 -17.72
C VAL A 612 57.91 8.72 -19.12
N ARG A 613 56.98 9.19 -19.95
CA ARG A 613 57.24 9.65 -21.32
C ARG A 613 56.30 10.77 -21.73
N GLN A 614 56.77 11.67 -22.58
CA GLN A 614 55.91 12.64 -23.26
C GLN A 614 55.03 11.97 -24.31
N VAL A 615 53.79 12.45 -24.43
CA VAL A 615 52.85 12.01 -25.46
C VAL A 615 53.12 12.80 -26.75
N VAL A 616 53.80 12.17 -27.71
CA VAL A 616 54.11 12.75 -29.01
C VAL A 616 52.86 12.73 -29.91
N GLY A 617 52.47 13.88 -30.47
CA GLY A 617 51.34 14.00 -31.41
C GLY A 617 49.97 14.33 -30.79
N ALA A 618 49.89 14.58 -29.48
CA ALA A 618 48.67 15.09 -28.85
C ALA A 618 48.48 16.59 -29.13
N ARG A 619 47.22 17.04 -29.21
CA ARG A 619 46.87 18.47 -29.39
C ARG A 619 47.32 19.35 -28.21
N VAL A 620 47.53 18.75 -27.04
CA VAL A 620 47.99 19.39 -25.80
C VAL A 620 49.13 18.56 -25.24
N PRO A 621 50.24 19.17 -24.78
CA PRO A 621 51.35 18.45 -24.16
C PRO A 621 50.90 17.62 -22.95
N GLY A 622 51.54 16.47 -22.74
CA GLY A 622 51.21 15.62 -21.60
C GLY A 622 52.24 14.53 -21.35
N LEU A 623 52.17 13.95 -20.16
CA LEU A 623 53.01 12.85 -19.69
C LEU A 623 52.16 11.62 -19.40
N ARG A 624 52.66 10.46 -19.79
CA ARG A 624 52.17 9.16 -19.33
C ARG A 624 53.19 8.52 -18.42
N LEU A 625 52.75 7.97 -17.31
CA LEU A 625 53.60 7.28 -16.35
C LEU A 625 52.84 6.15 -15.65
N HIS A 626 53.58 5.19 -15.09
CA HIS A 626 53.03 4.15 -14.25
C HIS A 626 53.64 4.22 -12.85
N VAL A 627 52.83 4.38 -11.82
CA VAL A 627 53.29 4.54 -10.43
C VAL A 627 52.32 3.88 -9.46
N SER A 628 52.86 3.14 -8.49
CA SER A 628 52.05 2.46 -7.46
C SER A 628 50.91 1.58 -8.01
N GLY A 629 51.13 0.94 -9.17
CA GLY A 629 50.13 0.10 -9.83
C GLY A 629 49.04 0.86 -10.60
N LEU A 630 49.23 2.15 -10.85
CA LEU A 630 48.31 3.00 -11.61
C LEU A 630 48.98 3.52 -12.87
N ASP A 631 48.29 3.43 -14.00
CA ASP A 631 48.58 4.24 -15.18
C ASP A 631 48.04 5.66 -14.95
N VAL A 632 48.87 6.67 -15.19
CA VAL A 632 48.57 8.08 -14.97
C VAL A 632 48.74 8.83 -16.28
N ASP A 633 47.68 9.52 -16.71
CA ASP A 633 47.64 10.38 -17.88
C ASP A 633 47.59 11.85 -17.40
N LEU A 634 48.72 12.54 -17.46
CA LEU A 634 48.85 13.94 -17.04
C LEU A 634 48.86 14.87 -18.26
N THR A 635 47.77 15.58 -18.49
CA THR A 635 47.70 16.65 -19.50
C THR A 635 48.21 17.95 -18.89
N VAL A 636 49.03 18.69 -19.64
CA VAL A 636 49.67 19.94 -19.18
C VAL A 636 49.18 21.10 -20.02
N VAL A 637 48.60 22.11 -19.37
CA VAL A 637 48.07 23.31 -20.00
C VAL A 637 48.87 24.52 -19.52
N ALA A 638 49.62 25.14 -20.42
CA ALA A 638 50.26 26.43 -20.19
C ALA A 638 49.20 27.54 -20.20
N THR A 639 49.02 28.23 -19.07
CA THR A 639 47.99 29.25 -18.88
C THR A 639 48.46 30.65 -19.27
N GLY A 640 49.77 30.84 -19.47
CA GLY A 640 50.36 32.13 -19.82
C GLY A 640 50.01 33.21 -18.79
N HIS A 641 49.27 34.24 -19.23
CA HIS A 641 48.85 35.34 -18.36
C HIS A 641 47.63 35.04 -17.48
N VAL A 642 46.92 33.93 -17.71
CA VAL A 642 45.78 33.54 -16.87
C VAL A 642 46.30 32.85 -15.61
N PRO A 643 45.88 33.26 -14.40
CA PRO A 643 46.24 32.57 -13.17
C PRO A 643 45.79 31.09 -13.22
N PRO A 644 46.64 30.11 -12.85
CA PRO A 644 46.29 28.69 -12.87
C PRO A 644 44.99 28.32 -12.16
N ALA A 645 44.65 29.02 -11.07
CA ALA A 645 43.39 28.82 -10.33
C ALA A 645 42.13 29.22 -11.13
N GLU A 646 42.26 30.12 -12.09
CA GLU A 646 41.16 30.58 -12.95
C GLU A 646 41.13 29.85 -14.30
N ALA A 647 42.07 28.93 -14.56
CA ALA A 647 42.23 28.31 -15.87
C ALA A 647 40.95 27.60 -16.33
N VAL A 648 40.28 26.85 -15.44
CA VAL A 648 39.05 26.11 -15.77
C VAL A 648 37.89 27.04 -16.08
N SER A 649 37.70 28.12 -15.32
CA SER A 649 36.59 29.06 -15.51
C SER A 649 36.81 30.01 -16.71
N ARG A 650 38.07 30.32 -17.04
CA ARG A 650 38.45 31.22 -18.14
C ARG A 650 39.00 30.49 -19.37
N ARG A 651 38.76 29.18 -19.47
CA ARG A 651 39.37 28.30 -20.50
C ARG A 651 39.16 28.74 -21.94
N ALA A 652 38.05 29.42 -22.25
CA ALA A 652 37.74 29.89 -23.60
C ALA A 652 38.77 30.91 -24.13
N GLY A 653 39.48 31.60 -23.23
CA GLY A 653 40.53 32.56 -23.58
C GLY A 653 41.94 31.96 -23.74
N LEU A 654 42.11 30.64 -23.54
CA LEU A 654 43.43 29.96 -23.54
C LEU A 654 43.75 29.26 -24.88
N GLY A 655 42.91 29.45 -25.90
CA GLY A 655 43.02 28.76 -27.18
C GLY A 655 42.28 27.42 -27.20
N GLU A 656 41.97 26.93 -28.40
CA GLU A 656 41.08 25.79 -28.61
C GLU A 656 41.58 24.52 -27.90
N ALA A 657 42.86 24.18 -28.05
CA ALA A 657 43.44 22.96 -27.47
C ALA A 657 43.41 22.97 -25.93
N ALA A 658 43.82 24.07 -25.30
CA ALA A 658 43.77 24.26 -23.86
C ALA A 658 42.33 24.23 -23.33
N SER A 659 41.40 24.86 -24.06
CA SER A 659 39.97 24.86 -23.73
C SER A 659 39.39 23.44 -23.70
N VAL A 660 39.72 22.62 -24.69
CA VAL A 660 39.27 21.21 -24.73
C VAL A 660 39.85 20.41 -23.57
N ALA A 661 41.14 20.54 -23.25
CA ALA A 661 41.74 19.82 -22.12
C ALA A 661 41.09 20.20 -20.77
N LEU A 662 40.84 21.50 -20.54
CA LEU A 662 40.21 21.98 -19.31
C LEU A 662 38.71 21.67 -19.25
N SER A 663 38.07 21.35 -20.38
CA SER A 663 36.66 20.92 -20.42
C SER A 663 36.44 19.63 -19.64
N ALA A 664 37.40 18.69 -19.64
CA ALA A 664 37.33 17.45 -18.87
C ALA A 664 37.11 17.69 -17.36
N VAL A 665 37.49 18.86 -16.84
CA VAL A 665 37.27 19.26 -15.44
C VAL A 665 35.88 19.85 -15.26
N SER A 666 35.51 20.89 -16.03
CA SER A 666 34.22 21.54 -15.81
C SER A 666 33.03 20.71 -16.29
N ASP A 667 33.16 19.93 -17.38
CA ASP A 667 32.06 19.15 -17.92
C ASP A 667 31.64 18.09 -16.90
N ALA A 668 32.63 17.51 -16.21
CA ALA A 668 32.40 16.64 -15.07
C ALA A 668 31.71 17.36 -13.91
N ASP A 669 32.10 18.60 -13.59
CA ASP A 669 31.42 19.39 -12.55
C ASP A 669 29.98 19.73 -12.94
N THR A 670 29.74 20.08 -14.20
CA THR A 670 28.41 20.35 -14.75
C THR A 670 27.52 19.11 -14.69
N ILE A 671 28.03 17.93 -15.08
CA ILE A 671 27.28 16.68 -14.99
C ILE A 671 26.99 16.36 -13.52
N ARG A 672 27.96 16.51 -12.62
CA ARG A 672 27.76 16.28 -11.18
C ARG A 672 26.73 17.22 -10.57
N ALA A 673 26.72 18.49 -10.96
CA ALA A 673 25.71 19.45 -10.55
C ALA A 673 24.32 19.07 -11.09
N ALA A 674 24.23 18.66 -12.36
CA ALA A 674 22.98 18.27 -13.00
C ALA A 674 22.34 17.03 -12.36
N VAL A 675 23.13 16.05 -11.92
CA VAL A 675 22.61 14.86 -11.23
C VAL A 675 22.32 15.10 -9.75
N GLY A 676 22.91 16.13 -9.12
CA GLY A 676 22.59 16.54 -7.75
C GLY A 676 22.60 15.40 -6.73
N ALA A 677 21.51 15.25 -5.97
CA ALA A 677 21.32 14.20 -4.96
C ALA A 677 21.38 12.77 -5.55
N GLU A 678 21.14 12.62 -6.86
CA GLU A 678 21.15 11.35 -7.58
C GLU A 678 22.55 10.93 -8.06
N HIS A 679 23.61 11.70 -7.75
CA HIS A 679 24.99 11.39 -8.15
C HIS A 679 25.41 9.96 -7.81
N GLY A 680 25.00 9.46 -6.64
CA GLY A 680 25.27 8.08 -6.23
C GLY A 680 24.64 7.03 -7.15
N ARG A 681 23.42 7.27 -7.66
CA ARG A 681 22.74 6.39 -8.64
C ARG A 681 23.42 6.49 -10.00
N PHE A 682 23.67 7.70 -10.47
CA PHE A 682 24.37 7.96 -11.73
C PHE A 682 25.74 7.26 -11.78
N ALA A 683 26.55 7.41 -10.74
CA ALA A 683 27.88 6.81 -10.65
C ALA A 683 27.84 5.28 -10.62
N ARG A 684 26.79 4.67 -10.03
CA ARG A 684 26.56 3.21 -10.09
C ARG A 684 26.21 2.77 -11.51
N LEU A 685 25.25 3.42 -12.16
CA LEU A 685 24.86 3.11 -13.53
C LEU A 685 26.05 3.25 -14.49
N ALA A 686 26.79 4.37 -14.41
CA ALA A 686 27.97 4.62 -15.21
C ALA A 686 29.04 3.53 -15.03
N ARG A 687 29.27 3.07 -13.79
CA ARG A 687 30.19 1.93 -13.54
C ARG A 687 29.69 0.63 -14.17
N THR A 688 28.39 0.34 -14.07
CA THR A 688 27.81 -0.87 -14.68
C THR A 688 27.94 -0.84 -16.20
N VAL A 689 27.60 0.28 -16.85
CA VAL A 689 27.73 0.45 -18.29
C VAL A 689 29.19 0.32 -18.73
N LYS A 690 30.13 0.95 -18.00
CA LYS A 690 31.56 0.85 -18.29
C LYS A 690 32.11 -0.57 -18.12
N ALA A 691 31.69 -1.28 -17.06
CA ALA A 691 32.08 -2.66 -16.84
C ALA A 691 31.56 -3.58 -17.97
N TRP A 692 30.32 -3.35 -18.41
CA TRP A 692 29.73 -4.03 -19.56
C TRP A 692 30.48 -3.73 -20.86
N ALA A 693 30.77 -2.46 -21.15
CA ALA A 693 31.52 -2.03 -22.32
C ALA A 693 32.91 -2.69 -22.36
N ARG A 694 33.66 -2.64 -21.24
CA ARG A 694 34.95 -3.31 -21.09
C ARG A 694 34.86 -4.82 -21.32
N ALA A 695 33.82 -5.48 -20.79
CA ALA A 695 33.60 -6.91 -21.01
C ALA A 695 33.26 -7.26 -22.48
N LYS A 696 32.75 -6.29 -23.25
CA LYS A 696 32.50 -6.39 -24.68
C LYS A 696 33.67 -5.92 -25.55
N GLY A 697 34.73 -5.38 -24.95
CA GLY A 697 35.87 -4.81 -25.67
C GLY A 697 35.53 -3.49 -26.39
N LEU A 698 34.52 -2.75 -25.91
CA LEU A 698 34.11 -1.44 -26.41
C LEU A 698 34.89 -0.30 -25.76
#